data_AF-A0A161XU12-F1
#
_entry.id   AF-A0A161XU12-F1
#
_cell.length_a   1.000
_cell.length_b   1.000
_cell.length_c   1.000
_cell.angle_alpha   90.00
_cell.angle_beta   90.00
_cell.angle_gamma   90.00
#
_symmetry.space_group_name_H-M   'P 1'
#
loop_
_entity.id
_entity.type
_entity.pdbx_description
1 polymer ?
#
loop_
_entity_poly.entity_id
_entity_poly.type
_entity_poly.pdbx_seq_one_letter_code
_entity_poly.pdbx_strand_id
1 'polypeptide(L)'
;MSNCQYKIYPPLGIARVGNGPAIKPLSLSTPEVPWAHLYDTNVQYLVTQQELEQLLEEAFGGNVINEISQIKTKLDERKAEKFKQEEIETITGLLGLSHLVPQQQLSRSLDNLELKSTKDSDDIVQQIKGALLKVLSDHYLHAVKKQAQNFYIYKCDEQGNPVEKLKLTDGDKVTWRVEVANKKSFWYDYNNALDLSLHTQGSGNLSKNVSKHRLAPAMTAKRRNPNVITNSLRKQLVISSQGSVSSDNNTQVPLRGKFPANEPDTNNRLSDLLNLQERHNVLQGSIECDNEGVLRFYAGNGISQALSPSSLNTDFADNSNWFDDICDGRVTAVVELKNGDTFEIQDEQSSAWVATTPPDYAPQIEPIVTMYDMVSGAALKEQDLDNLTTQFSDVFPILYRLYRMQWVNQADFTDNAVNTQIRELNSELGFAQLLDNSASAKSLREGIFNQFRNPLFDQDIDVDDPGQSSNEWVSNSRIIPSKDETNIAAKPATSSLKLPFYPNDGIDYPGSPVQWFAIPPFMYQHLQNWAAGDFSVTQVEKESANTIEELGLFYSEQFKNSPNSALLCARGALDALYGGGFHPGVELTWPMRHNLIYSQNDYVSSVTPEINLLGLREFRLKQDLQGLNSPNMYQDFGHVIAVDNVTASIDPNSDAAWLWRSTPGDLTKWMGIPWQSDAASCQAVYTPEDFPIPSWWAANLPVHVLPLARYNKFKDSQSADLPEINGMTHSIAQGMSEETFEHLRLEQFSQRLDWLHTADLGFVGYHAEGGYTNGLIQMVSQWKNMAMVMARPVENPGSSGIPNVVYVAYSQADKD
;
A
#
# COMPACT_ATOMS: atom_id res chain seq x y z
N MET A 1 31.78 8.84 17.09
CA MET A 1 30.72 9.86 16.95
C MET A 1 30.92 10.48 15.58
N SER A 2 30.09 10.07 14.63
CA SER A 2 30.09 10.60 13.26
C SER A 2 29.46 11.99 13.33
N ASN A 3 30.15 13.03 12.82
CA ASN A 3 29.55 14.36 12.62
C ASN A 3 28.55 14.26 11.46
N CYS A 4 27.37 13.69 11.72
CA CYS A 4 26.30 13.59 10.74
C CYS A 4 25.77 15.00 10.43
N GLN A 5 26.03 15.51 9.23
CA GLN A 5 25.65 16.88 8.86
C GLN A 5 24.30 16.96 8.15
N TYR A 6 23.99 15.95 7.33
CA TYR A 6 22.75 15.87 6.55
C TYR A 6 22.23 14.44 6.49
N LYS A 7 20.92 14.26 6.52
CA LYS A 7 20.24 12.96 6.37
C LYS A 7 19.08 13.04 5.38
N ILE A 8 18.81 11.94 4.70
CA ILE A 8 17.62 11.80 3.84
C ILE A 8 16.43 11.28 4.66
N TYR A 9 15.25 11.85 4.44
CA TYR A 9 13.96 11.36 4.96
C TYR A 9 12.93 11.23 3.84
N PRO A 10 12.06 10.20 3.87
CA PRO A 10 12.05 9.11 4.85
C PRO A 10 13.25 8.15 4.68
N PRO A 11 13.65 7.40 5.72
CA PRO A 11 14.71 6.39 5.63
C PRO A 11 14.32 5.19 4.75
N LEU A 12 13.04 4.87 4.67
CA LEU A 12 12.43 3.94 3.71
C LEU A 12 11.20 4.62 3.13
N GLY A 13 11.31 5.08 1.88
CA GLY A 13 10.21 5.68 1.15
C GLY A 13 9.44 4.67 0.32
N ILE A 14 8.14 4.91 0.14
CA ILE A 14 7.25 4.00 -0.57
C ILE A 14 6.61 4.74 -1.75
N ALA A 15 6.63 4.13 -2.92
CA ALA A 15 5.87 4.61 -4.08
C ALA A 15 4.99 3.50 -4.66
N ARG A 16 3.72 3.78 -4.92
CA ARG A 16 2.77 2.77 -5.41
C ARG A 16 2.58 2.85 -6.91
N VAL A 17 2.52 1.70 -7.56
CA VAL A 17 2.25 1.63 -9.01
C VAL A 17 0.88 2.23 -9.33
N GLY A 18 0.74 2.72 -10.56
CA GLY A 18 -0.49 3.35 -11.05
C GLY A 18 -0.39 3.59 -12.55
N ASN A 19 -1.51 3.44 -13.25
CA ASN A 19 -1.57 3.70 -14.70
C ASN A 19 -1.84 5.17 -15.02
N GLY A 20 -2.11 6.01 -14.01
CA GLY A 20 -2.11 7.47 -14.14
C GLY A 20 -0.73 8.03 -14.50
N PRO A 21 -0.65 9.25 -15.05
CA PRO A 21 0.60 9.83 -15.51
C PRO A 21 1.53 10.20 -14.35
N ALA A 22 2.84 10.17 -14.60
CA ALA A 22 3.86 10.58 -13.63
C ALA A 22 4.05 12.11 -13.62
N ILE A 23 2.99 12.85 -13.29
CA ILE A 23 3.01 14.32 -13.17
C ILE A 23 2.35 14.75 -11.86
N LYS A 24 2.86 15.83 -11.24
CA LYS A 24 2.38 16.29 -9.92
C LYS A 24 0.84 16.47 -9.86
N PRO A 25 0.18 17.16 -10.81
CA PRO A 25 -1.26 17.45 -10.69
C PRO A 25 -2.17 16.21 -10.70
N LEU A 26 -1.75 15.12 -11.34
CA LEU A 26 -2.53 13.89 -11.50
C LEU A 26 -1.94 12.71 -10.72
N SER A 27 -1.14 12.99 -9.68
CA SER A 27 -0.53 11.98 -8.81
C SER A 27 -0.80 12.26 -7.34
N LEU A 28 -0.65 11.23 -6.52
CA LEU A 28 -0.72 11.32 -5.07
C LEU A 28 0.69 11.43 -4.48
N SER A 29 0.78 11.80 -3.22
CA SER A 29 2.04 11.72 -2.45
C SER A 29 1.86 10.74 -1.29
N THR A 30 2.89 9.95 -1.02
CA THR A 30 2.92 9.09 0.18
C THR A 30 2.76 9.95 1.44
N PRO A 31 1.98 9.52 2.46
CA PRO A 31 1.73 10.32 3.65
C PRO A 31 3.03 10.75 4.34
N GLU A 32 3.15 12.05 4.61
CA GLU A 32 4.27 12.62 5.38
C GLU A 32 3.89 12.86 6.85
N VAL A 33 2.60 12.78 7.17
CA VAL A 33 2.03 12.92 8.50
C VAL A 33 0.96 11.84 8.67
N PRO A 34 1.02 10.98 9.69
CA PRO A 34 -0.01 10.00 9.96
C PRO A 34 -1.38 10.65 10.16
N TRP A 35 -2.43 9.98 9.69
CA TRP A 35 -3.84 10.34 9.89
C TRP A 35 -4.30 11.72 9.37
N ALA A 36 -3.49 12.40 8.55
CA ALA A 36 -3.77 13.77 8.10
C ALA A 36 -5.09 13.92 7.32
N HIS A 37 -5.54 12.88 6.61
CA HIS A 37 -6.66 12.94 5.67
C HIS A 37 -7.73 11.86 5.90
N LEU A 38 -7.83 11.28 7.10
CA LEU A 38 -8.74 10.14 7.34
C LEU A 38 -10.20 10.43 6.97
N TYR A 39 -10.66 11.67 7.15
CA TYR A 39 -12.04 12.10 6.89
C TYR A 39 -12.17 13.11 5.73
N ASP A 40 -11.11 13.29 4.94
CA ASP A 40 -11.15 14.22 3.80
C ASP A 40 -12.03 13.65 2.68
N THR A 41 -13.20 14.25 2.48
CA THR A 41 -14.20 13.82 1.50
C THR A 41 -13.92 14.32 0.08
N ASN A 42 -12.91 15.18 -0.10
CA ASN A 42 -12.55 15.75 -1.40
C ASN A 42 -11.48 14.94 -2.14
N VAL A 43 -10.99 13.86 -1.53
CA VAL A 43 -9.94 13.02 -2.10
C VAL A 43 -10.35 12.46 -3.47
N GLN A 44 -9.39 12.50 -4.39
CA GLN A 44 -9.49 11.92 -5.73
C GLN A 44 -8.29 11.03 -5.98
N TYR A 45 -8.46 9.72 -5.77
CA TYR A 45 -7.40 8.72 -5.97
C TYR A 45 -7.39 8.13 -7.39
N LEU A 46 -8.47 8.37 -8.14
CA LEU A 46 -8.55 8.11 -9.58
C LEU A 46 -8.45 9.44 -10.33
N VAL A 47 -7.84 9.43 -11.51
CA VAL A 47 -7.81 10.60 -12.39
C VAL A 47 -9.23 10.96 -12.82
N THR A 48 -9.60 12.22 -12.62
CA THR A 48 -10.96 12.73 -12.90
C THR A 48 -11.04 13.44 -14.25
N GLN A 49 -12.27 13.58 -14.75
CA GLN A 49 -12.54 14.36 -15.97
C GLN A 49 -12.11 15.82 -15.81
N GLN A 50 -12.37 16.42 -14.64
CA GLN A 50 -12.02 17.82 -14.33
C GLN A 50 -10.51 18.05 -14.34
N GLU A 51 -9.72 17.09 -13.84
CA GLU A 51 -8.26 17.17 -13.87
C GLU A 51 -7.70 17.11 -15.29
N LEU A 52 -8.29 16.30 -16.17
CA LEU A 52 -7.88 16.21 -17.57
C LEU A 52 -8.26 17.48 -18.36
N GLU A 53 -9.45 18.03 -18.08
CA GLU A 53 -9.88 19.31 -18.65
C GLU A 53 -8.93 20.43 -18.21
N GLN A 54 -8.60 20.52 -16.92
CA GLN A 54 -7.66 21.50 -16.39
C GLN A 54 -6.26 21.36 -17.02
N LEU A 55 -5.74 20.13 -17.11
CA LEU A 55 -4.45 19.86 -17.75
C LEU A 55 -4.44 20.30 -19.22
N LEU A 56 -5.55 20.10 -19.93
CA LEU A 56 -5.68 20.52 -21.31
C LEU A 56 -5.81 22.04 -21.44
N GLU A 57 -6.54 22.71 -20.54
CA GLU A 57 -6.63 24.18 -20.52
C GLU A 57 -5.25 24.82 -20.31
N GLU A 58 -4.43 24.28 -19.41
CA GLU A 58 -3.06 24.75 -19.16
C GLU A 58 -2.15 24.57 -20.40
N ALA A 59 -2.37 23.54 -21.20
CA ALA A 59 -1.65 23.35 -22.46
C ALA A 59 -2.06 24.38 -23.55
N PHE A 60 -3.25 24.98 -23.45
CA PHE A 60 -3.76 25.97 -24.41
C PHE A 60 -3.44 27.41 -23.98
N GLY A 61 -2.14 27.75 -23.97
CA GLY A 61 -1.69 29.13 -23.72
C GLY A 61 -2.02 30.11 -24.86
N GLY A 62 -1.86 31.42 -24.60
CA GLY A 62 -2.17 32.47 -25.58
C GLY A 62 -1.41 32.36 -26.92
N ASN A 63 -0.17 31.85 -26.88
CA ASN A 63 0.61 31.59 -28.11
C ASN A 63 0.01 30.46 -28.95
N VAL A 64 -0.49 29.39 -28.31
CA VAL A 64 -1.10 28.23 -29.00
C VAL A 64 -2.38 28.67 -29.71
N ILE A 65 -3.22 29.44 -29.03
CA ILE A 65 -4.48 29.97 -29.58
C ILE A 65 -4.21 30.89 -30.77
N ASN A 66 -3.20 31.76 -30.66
CA ASN A 66 -2.79 32.64 -31.76
C ASN A 66 -2.26 31.85 -32.96
N GLU A 67 -1.45 30.82 -32.73
CA GLU A 67 -0.90 29.99 -33.81
C GLU A 67 -2.00 29.19 -34.53
N ILE A 68 -2.95 28.61 -33.78
CA ILE A 68 -4.13 27.94 -34.35
C ILE A 68 -4.94 28.93 -35.19
N SER A 69 -5.10 30.18 -34.75
CA SER A 69 -5.81 31.22 -35.49
C SER A 69 -5.11 31.57 -36.81
N GLN A 70 -3.77 31.58 -36.83
CA GLN A 70 -2.99 31.76 -38.07
C GLN A 70 -3.16 30.57 -39.02
N ILE A 71 -3.13 29.34 -38.51
CA ILE A 71 -3.34 28.12 -39.30
C ILE A 71 -4.77 28.10 -39.89
N LYS A 72 -5.78 28.52 -39.11
CA LYS A 72 -7.16 28.70 -39.59
C LYS A 72 -7.22 29.68 -40.77
N THR A 73 -6.55 30.83 -40.66
CA THR A 73 -6.51 31.82 -41.74
C THR A 73 -5.92 31.21 -43.03
N LYS A 74 -4.84 30.43 -42.91
CA LYS A 74 -4.24 29.69 -44.05
C LYS A 74 -5.17 28.61 -44.63
N LEU A 75 -5.96 27.95 -43.79
CA LEU A 75 -6.99 26.99 -44.19
C LEU A 75 -8.12 27.65 -44.99
N ASP A 76 -8.59 28.80 -44.53
CA ASP A 76 -9.65 29.58 -45.19
C ASP A 76 -9.17 30.10 -46.55
N GLU A 77 -7.93 30.62 -46.63
CA GLU A 77 -7.31 31.08 -47.88
C GLU A 77 -7.24 29.97 -48.94
N ARG A 78 -6.94 28.74 -48.53
CA ARG A 78 -6.82 27.58 -49.44
C ARG A 78 -8.12 26.78 -49.62
N LYS A 79 -9.21 27.16 -48.94
CA LYS A 79 -10.50 26.44 -48.94
C LYS A 79 -10.36 24.94 -48.61
N ALA A 80 -9.52 24.60 -47.65
CA ALA A 80 -9.36 23.22 -47.22
C ALA A 80 -10.10 22.97 -45.89
N GLU A 81 -10.65 21.77 -45.75
CA GLU A 81 -11.42 21.34 -44.58
C GLU A 81 -10.58 20.44 -43.64
N LYS A 82 -9.28 20.27 -43.94
CA LYS A 82 -8.34 19.44 -43.19
C LYS A 82 -6.98 20.10 -43.02
N PHE A 83 -6.35 19.81 -41.88
CA PHE A 83 -4.96 20.16 -41.61
C PHE A 83 -3.99 19.35 -42.50
N LYS A 84 -2.81 19.91 -42.75
CA LYS A 84 -1.65 19.17 -43.26
C LYS A 84 -0.85 18.60 -42.08
N GLN A 85 -0.05 17.58 -42.36
CA GLN A 85 0.82 16.97 -41.35
C GLN A 85 1.75 18.01 -40.66
N GLU A 86 2.39 18.91 -41.41
CA GLU A 86 3.25 19.96 -40.83
C GLU A 86 2.49 20.90 -39.87
N GLU A 87 1.21 21.15 -40.13
CA GLU A 87 0.36 21.99 -39.27
C GLU A 87 0.01 21.25 -37.98
N ILE A 88 -0.30 19.95 -38.10
CA ILE A 88 -0.53 19.06 -36.95
C ILE A 88 0.74 18.96 -36.09
N GLU A 89 1.90 18.77 -36.70
CA GLU A 89 3.19 18.70 -36.00
C GLU A 89 3.51 20.01 -35.27
N THR A 90 3.19 21.16 -35.88
CA THR A 90 3.33 22.47 -35.24
C THR A 90 2.42 22.58 -34.00
N ILE A 91 1.13 22.30 -34.16
CA ILE A 91 0.14 22.39 -33.07
C ILE A 91 0.52 21.45 -31.92
N THR A 92 0.80 20.18 -32.23
CA THR A 92 1.11 19.17 -31.22
C THR A 92 2.43 19.43 -30.50
N GLY A 93 3.46 19.95 -31.19
CA GLY A 93 4.72 20.35 -30.57
C GLY A 93 4.57 21.51 -29.59
N LEU A 94 3.66 22.46 -29.88
CA LEU A 94 3.33 23.58 -28.99
C LEU A 94 2.58 23.15 -27.73
N LEU A 95 1.73 22.14 -27.82
CA LEU A 95 0.92 21.65 -26.70
C LEU A 95 1.72 20.87 -25.65
N GLY A 96 2.88 20.31 -26.03
CA GLY A 96 3.77 19.61 -25.10
C GLY A 96 3.22 18.31 -24.50
N LEU A 97 2.14 17.73 -25.06
CA LEU A 97 1.46 16.55 -24.48
C LEU A 97 2.12 15.20 -24.80
N SER A 98 3.17 15.17 -25.62
CA SER A 98 3.81 13.94 -26.12
C SER A 98 4.52 13.11 -25.04
N HIS A 99 4.75 13.69 -23.86
CA HIS A 99 5.29 12.99 -22.70
C HIS A 99 4.22 12.16 -21.96
N LEU A 100 2.93 12.45 -22.20
CA LEU A 100 1.79 11.73 -21.64
C LEU A 100 1.32 10.68 -22.63
N VAL A 101 0.95 11.10 -23.84
CA VAL A 101 0.40 10.22 -24.87
C VAL A 101 1.30 10.14 -26.09
N PRO A 102 1.37 8.99 -26.78
CA PRO A 102 2.18 8.86 -27.98
C PRO A 102 1.82 9.92 -29.04
N GLN A 103 2.85 10.61 -29.54
CA GLN A 103 2.72 11.66 -30.57
C GLN A 103 1.91 11.19 -31.80
N GLN A 104 2.01 9.90 -32.14
CA GLN A 104 1.28 9.29 -33.25
C GLN A 104 -0.24 9.34 -33.05
N GLN A 105 -0.74 9.16 -31.82
CA GLN A 105 -2.18 9.19 -31.53
C GLN A 105 -2.72 10.62 -31.52
N LEU A 106 -1.95 11.58 -30.98
CA LEU A 106 -2.26 13.01 -31.07
C LEU A 106 -2.41 13.43 -32.54
N SER A 107 -1.44 13.05 -33.37
CA SER A 107 -1.43 13.40 -34.79
C SER A 107 -2.63 12.83 -35.53
N ARG A 108 -2.96 11.54 -35.31
CA ARG A 108 -4.13 10.90 -35.92
C ARG A 108 -5.45 11.49 -35.44
N SER A 109 -5.54 11.90 -34.16
CA SER A 109 -6.76 12.51 -33.63
C SER A 109 -7.10 13.81 -34.38
N LEU A 110 -6.09 14.64 -34.66
CA LEU A 110 -6.28 15.88 -35.40
C LEU A 110 -6.49 15.68 -36.90
N ASP A 111 -5.90 14.64 -37.50
CA ASP A 111 -6.08 14.30 -38.93
C ASP A 111 -7.52 13.86 -39.28
N ASN A 112 -8.22 13.30 -38.29
CA ASN A 112 -9.61 12.87 -38.40
C ASN A 112 -10.62 14.02 -38.21
N LEU A 113 -10.19 15.22 -37.82
CA LEU A 113 -11.08 16.37 -37.70
C LEU A 113 -11.47 16.90 -39.09
N GLU A 114 -12.76 16.89 -39.38
CA GLU A 114 -13.34 17.66 -40.48
C GLU A 114 -13.72 19.04 -39.96
N LEU A 115 -12.90 20.04 -40.31
CA LEU A 115 -13.11 21.40 -39.89
C LEU A 115 -14.30 21.97 -40.66
N LYS A 116 -15.45 22.09 -39.99
CA LYS A 116 -16.62 22.75 -40.56
C LYS A 116 -16.24 24.20 -40.93
N SER A 117 -16.77 24.72 -42.03
CA SER A 117 -16.59 26.11 -42.44
C SER A 117 -17.30 27.05 -41.46
N THR A 118 -16.70 27.29 -40.30
CA THR A 118 -17.23 28.19 -39.27
C THR A 118 -16.46 29.50 -39.30
N LYS A 119 -17.20 30.62 -39.28
CA LYS A 119 -16.63 31.97 -39.32
C LYS A 119 -15.85 32.34 -38.05
N ASP A 120 -15.87 31.49 -37.03
CA ASP A 120 -15.36 31.78 -35.69
C ASP A 120 -14.08 30.98 -35.40
N SER A 121 -13.03 31.66 -34.93
CA SER A 121 -11.78 31.03 -34.48
C SER A 121 -11.95 30.23 -33.19
N ASP A 122 -12.93 30.58 -32.37
CA ASP A 122 -13.15 29.89 -31.10
C ASP A 122 -13.69 28.46 -31.32
N ASP A 123 -14.44 28.24 -32.41
CA ASP A 123 -15.00 26.94 -32.77
C ASP A 123 -13.93 25.91 -33.19
N ILE A 124 -12.89 26.32 -33.92
CA ILE A 124 -11.78 25.41 -34.30
C ILE A 124 -10.93 25.03 -33.09
N VAL A 125 -10.68 25.95 -32.16
CA VAL A 125 -9.96 25.68 -30.91
C VAL A 125 -10.74 24.64 -30.09
N GLN A 126 -12.06 24.78 -29.98
CA GLN A 126 -12.88 23.81 -29.25
C GLN A 126 -12.93 22.42 -29.90
N GLN A 127 -12.95 22.34 -31.24
CA GLN A 127 -12.86 21.05 -31.94
C GLN A 127 -11.52 20.34 -31.65
N ILE A 128 -10.40 21.09 -31.64
CA ILE A 128 -9.09 20.55 -31.27
C ILE A 128 -9.09 20.11 -29.81
N LYS A 129 -9.59 20.94 -28.88
CA LYS A 129 -9.70 20.59 -27.45
C LYS A 129 -10.51 19.30 -27.26
N GLY A 130 -11.69 19.19 -27.86
CA GLY A 130 -12.52 17.98 -27.76
C GLY A 130 -11.81 16.72 -28.27
N ALA A 131 -11.09 16.81 -29.39
CA ALA A 131 -10.33 15.69 -29.95
C ALA A 131 -9.15 15.26 -29.06
N LEU A 132 -8.47 16.22 -28.43
CA LEU A 132 -7.34 15.95 -27.54
C LEU A 132 -7.81 15.44 -26.17
N LEU A 133 -8.86 16.03 -25.61
CA LEU A 133 -9.49 15.59 -24.37
C LEU A 133 -9.94 14.15 -24.48
N LYS A 134 -10.53 13.75 -25.62
CA LYS A 134 -10.89 12.35 -25.88
C LYS A 134 -9.68 11.42 -25.80
N VAL A 135 -8.55 11.80 -26.38
CA VAL A 135 -7.31 11.00 -26.32
C VAL A 135 -6.80 10.90 -24.88
N LEU A 136 -6.80 12.00 -24.13
CA LEU A 136 -6.39 12.00 -22.72
C LEU A 136 -7.33 11.14 -21.87
N SER A 137 -8.64 11.26 -22.04
CA SER A 137 -9.64 10.46 -21.32
C SER A 137 -9.52 8.97 -21.65
N ASP A 138 -9.25 8.60 -22.91
CA ASP A 138 -9.07 7.19 -23.30
C ASP A 138 -7.86 6.53 -22.63
N HIS A 139 -6.83 7.32 -22.31
CA HIS A 139 -5.64 6.82 -21.60
C HIS A 139 -5.77 6.86 -20.09
N TYR A 140 -6.38 7.93 -19.55
CA TYR A 140 -6.22 8.28 -18.16
C TYR A 140 -7.50 8.46 -17.37
N LEU A 141 -8.68 8.61 -17.98
CA LEU A 141 -9.88 8.80 -17.19
C LEU A 141 -10.14 7.57 -16.31
N HIS A 142 -10.33 7.79 -15.01
CA HIS A 142 -10.43 6.76 -13.98
C HIS A 142 -9.17 5.91 -13.75
N ALA A 143 -8.02 6.32 -14.32
CA ALA A 143 -6.76 5.65 -14.02
C ALA A 143 -6.40 5.76 -12.55
N VAL A 144 -5.85 4.68 -11.99
CA VAL A 144 -5.28 4.66 -10.65
C VAL A 144 -4.09 5.61 -10.62
N LYS A 145 -4.19 6.68 -9.82
CA LYS A 145 -3.10 7.65 -9.68
C LYS A 145 -1.89 6.98 -9.05
N LYS A 146 -0.70 7.31 -9.56
CA LYS A 146 0.56 6.91 -8.91
C LYS A 146 0.65 7.61 -7.55
N GLN A 147 0.99 6.87 -6.50
CA GLN A 147 1.42 7.46 -5.23
C GLN A 147 2.95 7.58 -5.26
N ALA A 148 3.45 8.81 -5.32
CA ALA A 148 4.88 9.07 -5.39
C ALA A 148 5.46 9.44 -4.02
N GLN A 149 6.72 9.08 -3.78
CA GLN A 149 7.43 9.46 -2.57
C GLN A 149 8.19 10.77 -2.79
N ASN A 150 8.02 11.72 -1.87
CA ASN A 150 8.95 12.84 -1.74
C ASN A 150 10.08 12.46 -0.77
N PHE A 151 11.32 12.75 -1.14
CA PHE A 151 12.50 12.63 -0.29
C PHE A 151 13.09 14.01 -0.03
N TYR A 152 13.45 14.23 1.22
CA TYR A 152 13.95 15.49 1.74
C TYR A 152 15.33 15.29 2.34
N ILE A 153 16.21 16.27 2.15
CA ILE A 153 17.43 16.37 2.95
C ILE A 153 17.13 17.24 4.17
N TYR A 154 17.44 16.74 5.35
CA TYR A 154 17.42 17.51 6.59
C TYR A 154 18.85 17.79 7.04
N LYS A 155 19.09 19.02 7.51
CA LYS A 155 20.29 19.36 8.25
C LYS A 155 20.19 18.75 9.65
N CYS A 156 21.30 18.27 10.17
CA CYS A 156 21.38 17.67 11.50
C CYS A 156 22.11 18.57 12.51
N ASP A 157 21.76 18.43 13.79
CA ASP A 157 22.55 18.95 14.90
C ASP A 157 23.79 18.07 15.18
N GLU A 158 24.60 18.45 16.17
CA GLU A 158 25.80 17.71 16.57
C GLU A 158 25.50 16.28 17.09
N GLN A 159 24.25 16.01 17.47
CA GLN A 159 23.77 14.72 17.96
C GLN A 159 23.15 13.87 16.82
N GLY A 160 23.05 14.40 15.60
CA GLY A 160 22.50 13.68 14.44
C GLY A 160 20.97 13.74 14.34
N ASN A 161 20.31 14.61 15.10
CA ASN A 161 18.86 14.81 15.01
C ASN A 161 18.54 15.76 13.84
N PRO A 162 17.52 15.46 13.02
CA PRO A 162 17.08 16.37 11.96
C PRO A 162 16.43 17.62 12.56
N VAL A 163 16.95 18.81 12.22
CA VAL A 163 16.43 20.09 12.75
C VAL A 163 15.53 20.82 11.76
N GLU A 164 15.91 20.89 10.49
CA GLU A 164 15.17 21.59 9.44
C GLU A 164 15.51 21.02 8.06
N LYS A 165 14.59 21.15 7.10
CA LYS A 165 14.85 20.80 5.69
C LYS A 165 15.99 21.68 5.15
N LEU A 166 16.86 21.11 4.32
CA LEU A 166 17.88 21.86 3.59
C LEU A 166 17.20 22.96 2.77
N LYS A 167 17.67 24.20 2.93
CA LYS A 167 17.24 25.34 2.12
C LYS A 167 18.40 25.76 1.22
N LEU A 168 18.24 25.56 -0.08
CA LEU A 168 19.25 25.96 -1.06
C LEU A 168 19.27 27.48 -1.23
N THR A 169 20.47 28.07 -1.25
CA THR A 169 20.70 29.46 -1.65
C THR A 169 21.34 29.52 -3.03
N ASP A 170 21.43 30.72 -3.62
CA ASP A 170 22.05 30.88 -4.94
C ASP A 170 23.50 30.34 -4.95
N GLY A 171 23.77 29.41 -5.87
CA GLY A 171 25.02 28.67 -5.98
C GLY A 171 25.09 27.36 -5.18
N ASP A 172 24.08 27.03 -4.36
CA ASP A 172 23.98 25.73 -3.71
C ASP A 172 23.23 24.73 -4.60
N LYS A 173 23.57 23.45 -4.47
CA LYS A 173 23.04 22.37 -5.29
C LYS A 173 22.87 21.09 -4.50
N VAL A 174 21.84 20.32 -4.83
CA VAL A 174 21.76 18.90 -4.46
C VAL A 174 21.70 18.05 -5.72
N THR A 175 22.46 16.95 -5.71
CA THR A 175 22.37 15.89 -6.72
C THR A 175 21.93 14.60 -6.05
N TRP A 176 20.79 14.06 -6.50
CA TRP A 176 20.27 12.78 -6.05
C TRP A 176 20.74 11.65 -6.97
N ARG A 177 20.90 10.45 -6.38
CA ARG A 177 21.14 9.21 -7.12
C ARG A 177 20.28 8.10 -6.55
N VAL A 178 19.58 7.41 -7.45
CA VAL A 178 18.70 6.29 -7.13
C VAL A 178 19.11 5.09 -7.97
N GLU A 179 19.26 3.94 -7.32
CA GLU A 179 19.57 2.67 -7.96
C GLU A 179 18.64 1.57 -7.45
N VAL A 180 17.87 0.96 -8.36
CA VAL A 180 16.78 0.03 -8.03
C VAL A 180 16.92 -1.29 -8.79
N ALA A 181 16.38 -2.35 -8.21
CA ALA A 181 16.23 -3.62 -8.90
C ALA A 181 14.96 -4.39 -8.48
N ASN A 182 14.63 -5.39 -9.29
CA ASN A 182 13.65 -6.43 -9.02
C ASN A 182 14.36 -7.78 -9.14
N LYS A 183 14.30 -8.59 -8.09
CA LYS A 183 14.88 -9.94 -8.07
C LYS A 183 13.83 -11.03 -7.88
N LYS A 184 12.53 -10.74 -7.99
CA LYS A 184 11.47 -11.71 -7.73
C LYS A 184 11.62 -12.97 -8.58
N SER A 185 11.82 -12.81 -9.89
CA SER A 185 12.01 -13.92 -10.84
C SER A 185 13.32 -14.69 -10.61
N PHE A 186 14.31 -14.08 -9.96
CA PHE A 186 15.59 -14.69 -9.58
C PHE A 186 15.52 -15.47 -8.26
N TRP A 187 14.63 -15.07 -7.34
CA TRP A 187 14.63 -15.52 -5.97
C TRP A 187 13.97 -16.89 -5.76
N TYR A 188 13.69 -17.22 -4.50
CA TYR A 188 13.02 -18.44 -4.08
C TYR A 188 11.50 -18.31 -4.10
N ASP A 189 10.84 -19.46 -4.19
CA ASP A 189 9.41 -19.62 -3.97
C ASP A 189 9.02 -19.03 -2.60
N TYR A 190 7.79 -18.51 -2.46
CA TYR A 190 7.26 -18.10 -1.16
C TYR A 190 6.23 -19.12 -0.69
N ASN A 191 6.69 -20.10 0.09
CA ASN A 191 5.80 -21.07 0.72
C ASN A 191 5.20 -20.48 2.01
N ASN A 192 6.06 -20.11 2.97
CA ASN A 192 5.67 -19.38 4.17
C ASN A 192 6.88 -18.62 4.75
N ALA A 193 6.67 -17.86 5.82
CA ALA A 193 7.73 -17.07 6.45
C ALA A 193 8.80 -17.96 7.12
N LEU A 194 10.08 -17.76 6.75
CA LEU A 194 11.17 -18.64 7.21
C LEU A 194 11.51 -18.48 8.70
N ASP A 195 11.17 -17.34 9.28
CA ASP A 195 11.45 -17.03 10.68
C ASP A 195 10.49 -17.71 11.67
N LEU A 196 9.42 -18.36 11.19
CA LEU A 196 8.49 -19.11 12.03
C LEU A 196 9.17 -20.30 12.73
N SER A 197 10.27 -20.83 12.17
CA SER A 197 11.12 -21.85 12.80
C SER A 197 12.44 -21.29 13.33
N LEU A 198 12.68 -19.98 13.26
CA LEU A 198 13.92 -19.39 13.73
C LEU A 198 13.96 -19.43 15.27
N HIS A 199 15.04 -19.98 15.82
CA HIS A 199 15.24 -19.97 17.26
C HIS A 199 15.41 -18.52 17.76
N THR A 200 14.56 -18.10 18.69
CA THR A 200 14.54 -16.73 19.21
C THR A 200 14.17 -16.71 20.69
N GLN A 201 14.53 -15.64 21.38
CA GLN A 201 14.03 -15.34 22.73
C GLN A 201 12.70 -14.57 22.70
N GLY A 202 12.18 -14.31 21.49
CA GLY A 202 10.96 -13.55 21.26
C GLY A 202 11.25 -12.06 21.12
N SER A 203 10.45 -11.39 20.31
CA SER A 203 10.52 -9.95 20.07
C SER A 203 9.18 -9.29 20.38
N GLY A 204 9.11 -7.96 20.24
CA GLY A 204 7.83 -7.26 20.24
C GLY A 204 6.89 -7.71 19.12
N ASN A 205 7.39 -8.33 18.04
CA ASN A 205 6.60 -8.71 16.85
C ASN A 205 6.22 -10.18 16.76
N LEU A 206 7.06 -11.08 17.27
CA LEU A 206 6.86 -12.52 17.16
C LEU A 206 7.26 -13.21 18.47
N SER A 207 6.31 -13.90 19.10
CA SER A 207 6.57 -14.69 20.30
C SER A 207 7.50 -15.85 19.99
N LYS A 208 8.39 -16.18 20.93
CA LYS A 208 9.22 -17.39 20.83
C LYS A 208 8.41 -18.67 20.79
N ASN A 209 7.15 -18.66 21.24
CA ASN A 209 6.31 -19.85 21.27
C ASN A 209 6.09 -20.44 19.87
N VAL A 210 6.02 -19.59 18.83
CA VAL A 210 5.82 -20.01 17.45
C VAL A 210 6.89 -21.03 17.01
N SER A 211 8.16 -20.71 17.17
CA SER A 211 9.25 -21.63 16.82
C SER A 211 9.49 -22.70 17.89
N LYS A 212 9.40 -22.34 19.17
CA LYS A 212 9.65 -23.26 20.30
C LYS A 212 8.68 -24.45 20.31
N HIS A 213 7.40 -24.20 20.02
CA HIS A 213 6.35 -25.22 20.02
C HIS A 213 6.00 -25.71 18.60
N ARG A 214 6.76 -25.29 17.57
CA ARG A 214 6.59 -25.68 16.17
C ARG A 214 5.17 -25.40 15.66
N LEU A 215 4.61 -24.25 16.01
CA LEU A 215 3.22 -23.92 15.74
C LEU A 215 2.94 -23.74 14.25
N ALA A 216 3.92 -23.25 13.49
CA ALA A 216 3.82 -23.09 12.05
C ALA A 216 5.21 -23.30 11.41
N PRO A 217 5.66 -24.55 11.21
CA PRO A 217 7.02 -24.80 10.73
C PRO A 217 7.33 -24.07 9.40
N ALA A 218 8.49 -23.43 9.34
CA ALA A 218 9.02 -22.89 8.09
C ALA A 218 9.27 -24.01 7.07
N MET A 219 8.78 -23.83 5.85
CA MET A 219 8.97 -24.75 4.74
C MET A 219 10.24 -24.42 3.96
N THR A 220 10.89 -25.43 3.37
CA THR A 220 11.94 -25.20 2.38
C THR A 220 11.33 -24.62 1.10
N ALA A 221 12.00 -23.68 0.45
CA ALA A 221 11.54 -23.11 -0.82
C ALA A 221 12.56 -23.33 -1.94
N LYS A 222 12.11 -23.74 -3.13
CA LYS A 222 12.97 -23.93 -4.31
C LYS A 222 13.21 -22.59 -5.00
N ARG A 223 14.14 -22.53 -5.94
CA ARG A 223 14.30 -21.37 -6.81
C ARG A 223 13.11 -21.21 -7.75
N ARG A 224 12.59 -19.99 -7.90
CA ARG A 224 11.77 -19.59 -9.04
C ARG A 224 12.58 -19.71 -10.33
N ASN A 225 11.90 -19.94 -11.46
CA ASN A 225 12.55 -20.18 -12.76
C ASN A 225 13.70 -21.22 -12.66
N PRO A 226 13.43 -22.44 -12.16
CA PRO A 226 14.49 -23.41 -11.81
C PRO A 226 15.28 -23.92 -13.02
N ASN A 227 14.72 -23.80 -14.23
CA ASN A 227 15.37 -24.22 -15.48
C ASN A 227 16.52 -23.29 -15.91
N VAL A 228 16.63 -22.09 -15.34
CA VAL A 228 17.78 -21.22 -15.55
C VAL A 228 18.87 -21.59 -14.55
N ILE A 229 19.85 -22.36 -15.03
CA ILE A 229 20.94 -22.94 -14.24
C ILE A 229 22.17 -22.02 -14.19
N THR A 230 23.04 -22.20 -13.18
CA THR A 230 24.24 -21.38 -12.90
C THR A 230 23.95 -19.94 -12.49
N ASN A 231 24.75 -19.39 -11.58
CA ASN A 231 24.57 -18.02 -11.13
C ASN A 231 24.68 -17.00 -12.28
N SER A 232 25.60 -17.20 -13.23
CA SER A 232 25.82 -16.29 -14.36
C SER A 232 24.58 -16.13 -15.23
N LEU A 233 23.96 -17.23 -15.69
CA LEU A 233 22.75 -17.13 -16.50
C LEU A 233 21.57 -16.55 -15.70
N ARG A 234 21.48 -16.89 -14.40
CA ARG A 234 20.43 -16.38 -13.53
C ARG A 234 20.49 -14.86 -13.30
N LYS A 235 21.63 -14.19 -13.50
CA LYS A 235 21.70 -12.71 -13.46
C LYS A 235 20.72 -12.05 -14.44
N GLN A 236 20.39 -12.73 -15.54
CA GLN A 236 19.42 -12.25 -16.52
C GLN A 236 17.97 -12.23 -16.01
N LEU A 237 17.69 -12.85 -14.85
CA LEU A 237 16.38 -12.82 -14.17
C LEU A 237 16.20 -11.59 -13.26
N VAL A 238 17.21 -10.72 -13.15
CA VAL A 238 17.18 -9.51 -12.32
C VAL A 238 17.02 -8.28 -13.20
N ILE A 239 15.97 -7.50 -12.96
CA ILE A 239 15.74 -6.23 -13.66
C ILE A 239 16.36 -5.12 -12.81
N SER A 240 17.23 -4.29 -13.38
CA SER A 240 17.82 -3.17 -12.65
C SER A 240 17.94 -1.92 -13.50
N SER A 241 17.92 -0.77 -12.84
CA SER A 241 18.13 0.55 -13.44
C SER A 241 18.61 1.55 -12.39
N GLN A 242 19.19 2.67 -12.83
CA GLN A 242 19.63 3.75 -11.96
C GLN A 242 19.57 5.09 -12.70
N GLY A 243 19.53 6.19 -11.95
CA GLY A 243 19.49 7.53 -12.51
C GLY A 243 19.86 8.59 -11.47
N SER A 244 20.14 9.79 -11.97
CA SER A 244 20.43 10.97 -11.16
C SER A 244 19.69 12.19 -11.67
N VAL A 245 19.28 13.05 -10.73
CA VAL A 245 18.62 14.34 -10.96
C VAL A 245 19.19 15.36 -9.97
N SER A 246 19.13 16.64 -10.29
CA SER A 246 19.66 17.69 -9.42
C SER A 246 18.73 18.90 -9.37
N SER A 247 18.87 19.74 -8.34
CA SER A 247 18.10 20.99 -8.20
C SER A 247 18.24 21.95 -9.39
N ASP A 248 19.30 21.84 -10.18
CA ASP A 248 19.53 22.67 -11.37
C ASP A 248 18.64 22.31 -12.57
N ASN A 249 18.00 21.13 -12.57
CA ASN A 249 17.19 20.67 -13.69
C ASN A 249 16.07 19.73 -13.23
N ASN A 250 14.83 20.18 -13.43
CA ASN A 250 13.63 19.44 -13.05
C ASN A 250 13.13 18.44 -14.11
N THR A 251 13.90 18.20 -15.18
CA THR A 251 13.54 17.21 -16.19
C THR A 251 13.45 15.83 -15.55
N GLN A 252 12.29 15.19 -15.66
CA GLN A 252 12.07 13.85 -15.15
C GLN A 252 12.93 12.81 -15.90
N VAL A 253 13.55 11.90 -15.15
CA VAL A 253 14.41 10.83 -15.66
C VAL A 253 13.75 9.47 -15.42
N PRO A 254 13.54 8.64 -16.46
CA PRO A 254 12.97 7.31 -16.29
C PRO A 254 14.03 6.30 -15.80
N LEU A 255 13.65 5.46 -14.85
CA LEU A 255 14.41 4.29 -14.38
C LEU A 255 13.94 3.06 -15.14
N ARG A 256 14.64 2.72 -16.23
CA ARG A 256 14.22 1.70 -17.19
C ARG A 256 15.23 0.56 -17.29
N GLY A 257 14.81 -0.63 -16.85
CA GLY A 257 15.54 -1.89 -17.01
C GLY A 257 15.04 -2.73 -18.19
N LYS A 258 15.50 -3.97 -18.28
CA LYS A 258 15.06 -4.96 -19.28
C LYS A 258 14.86 -6.34 -18.67
N PHE A 259 13.95 -7.14 -19.24
CA PHE A 259 13.78 -8.55 -18.91
C PHE A 259 13.67 -9.44 -20.17
N PRO A 260 14.42 -10.56 -20.24
CA PRO A 260 15.60 -10.85 -19.42
C PRO A 260 16.66 -9.74 -19.58
N ALA A 261 17.45 -9.49 -18.54
CA ALA A 261 18.47 -8.44 -18.58
C ALA A 261 19.53 -8.67 -19.67
N ASN A 262 20.33 -7.64 -19.96
CA ASN A 262 21.38 -7.74 -20.97
C ASN A 262 22.47 -8.70 -20.50
N GLU A 263 22.90 -9.58 -21.41
CA GLU A 263 24.09 -10.41 -21.24
C GLU A 263 25.08 -10.06 -22.37
N PRO A 264 26.26 -9.48 -22.05
CA PRO A 264 27.27 -9.14 -23.03
C PRO A 264 27.73 -10.35 -23.85
N ASP A 265 27.85 -11.52 -23.23
CA ASP A 265 28.25 -12.75 -23.92
C ASP A 265 27.07 -13.36 -24.69
N THR A 266 27.12 -13.26 -26.02
CA THR A 266 26.09 -13.81 -26.90
C THR A 266 25.89 -15.31 -26.75
N ASN A 267 26.91 -16.07 -26.31
CA ASN A 267 26.78 -17.51 -26.12
C ASN A 267 25.98 -17.89 -24.86
N ASN A 268 25.76 -16.93 -23.96
CA ASN A 268 25.11 -17.12 -22.66
C ASN A 268 23.80 -16.35 -22.52
N ARG A 269 23.23 -15.87 -23.63
CA ARG A 269 21.96 -15.14 -23.63
C ARG A 269 20.78 -16.09 -23.44
N LEU A 270 19.99 -15.86 -22.40
CA LEU A 270 18.76 -16.59 -22.15
C LEU A 270 17.76 -16.39 -23.30
N SER A 271 17.76 -15.23 -23.94
CA SER A 271 16.97 -14.99 -25.16
C SER A 271 17.27 -16.01 -26.25
N ASP A 272 18.54 -16.35 -26.43
CA ASP A 272 18.99 -17.18 -27.54
C ASP A 272 18.77 -18.66 -27.18
N LEU A 273 18.98 -19.03 -25.91
CA LEU A 273 18.70 -20.37 -25.37
C LEU A 273 17.20 -20.71 -25.36
N LEU A 274 16.33 -19.71 -25.14
CA LEU A 274 14.87 -19.88 -25.11
C LEU A 274 14.21 -19.55 -26.46
N ASN A 275 14.97 -19.28 -27.52
CA ASN A 275 14.47 -18.84 -28.83
C ASN A 275 13.50 -17.63 -28.73
N LEU A 276 13.76 -16.70 -27.81
CA LEU A 276 12.98 -15.49 -27.63
C LEU A 276 13.40 -14.43 -28.64
N GLN A 277 12.42 -13.93 -29.38
CA GLN A 277 12.64 -12.97 -30.45
C GLN A 277 12.94 -11.55 -29.94
N GLU A 278 12.47 -11.21 -28.73
CA GLU A 278 12.55 -9.86 -28.17
C GLU A 278 12.82 -9.85 -26.65
N ARG A 279 13.35 -8.73 -26.15
CA ARG A 279 13.45 -8.40 -24.72
C ARG A 279 12.46 -7.30 -24.40
N HIS A 280 11.92 -7.30 -23.19
CA HIS A 280 10.95 -6.30 -22.75
C HIS A 280 11.66 -5.17 -22.02
N ASN A 281 11.32 -3.92 -22.35
CA ASN A 281 11.70 -2.78 -21.52
C ASN A 281 10.77 -2.70 -20.32
N VAL A 282 11.32 -2.45 -19.13
CA VAL A 282 10.56 -2.39 -17.89
C VAL A 282 10.82 -1.05 -17.22
N LEU A 283 9.79 -0.21 -17.12
CA LEU A 283 9.87 1.07 -16.39
C LEU A 283 9.64 0.79 -14.90
N GLN A 284 10.71 0.75 -14.12
CA GLN A 284 10.66 0.48 -12.68
C GLN A 284 10.21 1.72 -11.90
N GLY A 285 10.48 2.91 -12.44
CA GLY A 285 10.02 4.18 -11.88
C GLY A 285 10.51 5.39 -12.68
N SER A 286 10.27 6.58 -12.15
CA SER A 286 10.78 7.85 -12.65
C SER A 286 11.18 8.75 -11.50
N ILE A 287 12.21 9.59 -11.68
CA ILE A 287 12.68 10.54 -10.67
C ILE A 287 12.73 11.95 -11.24
N GLU A 288 12.39 12.93 -10.42
CA GLU A 288 12.56 14.36 -10.69
C GLU A 288 13.01 15.08 -9.43
N CYS A 289 13.75 16.18 -9.58
CA CYS A 289 14.17 17.04 -8.47
C CYS A 289 13.64 18.45 -8.74
N ASP A 290 12.98 19.06 -7.76
CA ASP A 290 12.63 20.47 -7.88
C ASP A 290 13.81 21.39 -7.51
N ASN A 291 13.61 22.69 -7.72
CA ASN A 291 14.60 23.73 -7.45
C ASN A 291 14.90 23.93 -5.96
N GLU A 292 14.05 23.44 -5.07
CA GLU A 292 14.28 23.43 -3.62
C GLU A 292 15.08 22.20 -3.17
N GLY A 293 15.36 21.28 -4.09
CA GLY A 293 16.16 20.09 -3.84
C GLY A 293 15.37 18.87 -3.38
N VAL A 294 14.04 18.90 -3.48
CA VAL A 294 13.19 17.75 -3.12
C VAL A 294 13.19 16.75 -4.26
N LEU A 295 13.58 15.51 -3.97
CA LEU A 295 13.45 14.40 -4.90
C LEU A 295 12.03 13.85 -4.85
N ARG A 296 11.40 13.67 -6.01
CA ARG A 296 10.12 12.95 -6.14
C ARG A 296 10.34 11.68 -6.95
N PHE A 297 9.98 10.54 -6.36
CA PHE A 297 10.08 9.21 -6.97
C PHE A 297 8.69 8.67 -7.30
N TYR A 298 8.46 8.37 -8.57
CA TYR A 298 7.27 7.69 -9.08
C TYR A 298 7.57 6.21 -9.33
N ALA A 299 6.64 5.32 -8.98
CA ALA A 299 6.73 3.91 -9.33
C ALA A 299 6.35 3.63 -10.81
N GLY A 300 6.56 2.38 -11.23
CA GLY A 300 6.14 1.84 -12.52
C GLY A 300 4.63 1.92 -12.81
N ASN A 301 4.24 1.46 -13.99
CA ASN A 301 2.88 1.59 -14.51
C ASN A 301 1.94 0.45 -14.08
N GLY A 302 2.43 -0.49 -13.27
CA GLY A 302 1.73 -1.71 -12.87
C GLY A 302 1.63 -2.72 -14.02
N ILE A 303 2.66 -2.77 -14.88
CA ILE A 303 2.71 -3.68 -16.01
C ILE A 303 3.48 -4.94 -15.60
N SER A 304 2.78 -6.07 -15.65
CA SER A 304 3.33 -7.41 -15.46
C SER A 304 3.09 -8.24 -16.71
N GLN A 305 4.06 -9.08 -17.08
CA GLN A 305 3.97 -9.88 -18.30
C GLN A 305 4.79 -11.16 -18.21
N ALA A 306 4.34 -12.20 -18.90
CA ALA A 306 5.16 -13.38 -19.18
C ALA A 306 5.96 -13.22 -20.49
N LEU A 307 7.08 -13.92 -20.61
CA LEU A 307 7.84 -14.00 -21.87
C LEU A 307 7.06 -14.73 -22.98
N SER A 308 6.12 -15.61 -22.61
CA SER A 308 5.17 -16.24 -23.52
C SER A 308 3.74 -15.96 -23.07
N PRO A 309 2.83 -15.52 -23.97
CA PRO A 309 1.42 -15.31 -23.63
C PRO A 309 0.70 -16.55 -23.08
N SER A 310 1.21 -17.75 -23.35
CA SER A 310 0.63 -19.01 -22.86
C SER A 310 0.99 -19.34 -21.40
N SER A 311 1.98 -18.66 -20.82
CA SER A 311 2.38 -18.86 -19.43
C SER A 311 1.46 -18.08 -18.50
N LEU A 312 0.36 -18.69 -18.09
CA LEU A 312 -0.59 -18.09 -17.15
C LEU A 312 -0.03 -18.08 -15.73
N ASN A 313 -0.39 -17.07 -14.95
CA ASN A 313 0.02 -16.85 -13.56
C ASN A 313 -0.96 -17.52 -12.57
N THR A 314 -1.05 -18.85 -12.61
CA THR A 314 -2.06 -19.62 -11.87
C THR A 314 -1.72 -19.90 -10.40
N ASP A 315 -0.51 -19.54 -9.97
CA ASP A 315 -0.09 -19.60 -8.57
C ASP A 315 -0.17 -18.20 -7.94
N PHE A 316 -0.43 -18.13 -6.63
CA PHE A 316 -0.54 -16.85 -5.93
C PHE A 316 0.79 -16.08 -5.90
N ALA A 317 1.92 -16.77 -5.75
CA ALA A 317 3.21 -16.15 -5.53
C ALA A 317 4.27 -16.54 -6.57
N ASP A 318 4.26 -17.76 -7.11
CA ASP A 318 5.43 -18.37 -7.72
C ASP A 318 5.22 -18.77 -9.19
N ASN A 319 5.14 -17.77 -10.06
CA ASN A 319 4.93 -17.99 -11.49
C ASN A 319 6.24 -17.83 -12.28
N SER A 320 6.81 -18.95 -12.74
CA SER A 320 7.95 -18.92 -13.66
C SER A 320 7.56 -18.27 -14.99
N ASN A 321 8.55 -17.74 -15.73
CA ASN A 321 8.42 -17.02 -16.99
C ASN A 321 7.83 -15.60 -16.89
N TRP A 322 7.48 -15.14 -15.69
CA TRP A 322 6.92 -13.81 -15.44
C TRP A 322 7.96 -12.79 -14.94
N PHE A 323 7.68 -11.53 -15.26
CA PHE A 323 8.25 -10.34 -14.64
C PHE A 323 7.16 -9.32 -14.30
N ASP A 324 7.45 -8.45 -13.34
CA ASP A 324 6.65 -7.26 -13.04
C ASP A 324 7.58 -6.03 -12.92
N ASP A 325 6.97 -4.86 -12.74
CA ASP A 325 7.67 -3.57 -12.67
C ASP A 325 7.88 -3.05 -11.24
N ILE A 326 7.62 -3.88 -10.23
CA ILE A 326 7.98 -3.61 -8.84
C ILE A 326 9.50 -3.49 -8.73
N CYS A 327 10.00 -2.68 -7.80
CA CYS A 327 11.43 -2.60 -7.50
C CYS A 327 11.67 -2.04 -6.10
N ASP A 328 12.87 -2.24 -5.59
CA ASP A 328 13.37 -1.48 -4.44
C ASP A 328 14.85 -1.20 -4.60
N GLY A 329 15.35 -0.22 -3.85
CA GLY A 329 16.76 0.11 -3.89
C GLY A 329 17.17 1.37 -3.16
N ARG A 330 18.42 1.73 -3.40
CA ARG A 330 19.18 2.66 -2.58
C ARG A 330 19.02 4.10 -3.09
N VAL A 331 18.85 5.03 -2.15
CA VAL A 331 18.72 6.47 -2.40
C VAL A 331 19.84 7.21 -1.68
N THR A 332 20.64 7.95 -2.43
CA THR A 332 21.79 8.74 -1.95
C THR A 332 21.77 10.14 -2.54
N ALA A 333 22.51 11.06 -1.94
CA ALA A 333 22.64 12.41 -2.45
C ALA A 333 24.01 13.01 -2.17
N VAL A 334 24.33 14.10 -2.87
CA VAL A 334 25.46 14.97 -2.61
C VAL A 334 24.96 16.40 -2.54
N VAL A 335 25.31 17.12 -1.48
CA VAL A 335 25.03 18.55 -1.31
C VAL A 335 26.31 19.33 -1.58
N GLU A 336 26.26 20.25 -2.54
CA GLU A 336 27.35 21.15 -2.91
C GLU A 336 26.94 22.58 -2.53
N LEU A 337 27.72 23.24 -1.68
CA LEU A 337 27.45 24.62 -1.26
C LEU A 337 28.29 25.61 -2.08
N LYS A 338 27.80 26.84 -2.22
CA LYS A 338 28.47 27.91 -2.98
C LYS A 338 29.90 28.25 -2.53
N ASN A 339 30.27 27.89 -1.29
CA ASN A 339 31.61 28.11 -0.74
C ASN A 339 32.61 27.00 -1.13
N GLY A 340 32.16 25.98 -1.87
CA GLY A 340 32.95 24.82 -2.30
C GLY A 340 32.84 23.60 -1.37
N ASP A 341 32.13 23.70 -0.25
CA ASP A 341 31.90 22.56 0.64
C ASP A 341 31.02 21.51 -0.03
N THR A 342 31.38 20.24 0.11
CA THR A 342 30.64 19.10 -0.45
C THR A 342 30.35 18.08 0.64
N PHE A 343 29.09 17.65 0.74
CA PHE A 343 28.63 16.68 1.72
C PHE A 343 28.01 15.47 1.03
N GLU A 344 28.66 14.32 1.15
CA GLU A 344 28.14 13.04 0.64
C GLU A 344 27.18 12.40 1.64
N ILE A 345 25.96 12.10 1.19
CA ILE A 345 24.92 11.43 1.96
C ILE A 345 24.78 10.00 1.43
N GLN A 346 25.70 9.14 1.86
CA GLN A 346 25.85 7.78 1.32
C GLN A 346 25.98 6.69 2.38
N ASP A 347 26.43 6.96 3.60
CA ASP A 347 26.48 5.88 4.60
C ASP A 347 25.08 5.47 5.05
N GLU A 348 24.92 4.25 5.58
CA GLU A 348 23.61 3.70 5.95
C GLU A 348 22.89 4.48 7.06
N GLN A 349 23.59 5.33 7.84
CA GLN A 349 22.98 6.17 8.87
C GLN A 349 22.35 7.46 8.30
N SER A 350 22.72 7.84 7.08
CA SER A 350 22.31 9.11 6.45
C SER A 350 21.55 8.94 5.14
N SER A 351 21.86 7.87 4.38
CA SER A 351 21.16 7.52 3.16
C SER A 351 19.79 6.89 3.43
N ALA A 352 19.03 6.65 2.36
CA ALA A 352 17.69 6.09 2.43
C ALA A 352 17.51 4.92 1.45
N TRP A 353 16.31 4.36 1.46
CA TRP A 353 15.84 3.33 0.55
C TRP A 353 14.50 3.74 -0.04
N VAL A 354 14.17 3.18 -1.20
CA VAL A 354 12.85 3.26 -1.81
C VAL A 354 12.36 1.86 -2.16
N ALA A 355 11.08 1.58 -1.92
CA ALA A 355 10.42 0.36 -2.39
C ALA A 355 9.12 0.73 -3.11
N THR A 356 8.83 0.03 -4.21
CA THR A 356 7.56 0.15 -4.90
C THR A 356 6.63 -0.99 -4.58
N THR A 357 5.33 -0.72 -4.60
CA THR A 357 4.32 -1.63 -4.07
C THR A 357 3.03 -1.59 -4.91
N PRO A 358 2.11 -2.55 -4.73
CA PRO A 358 0.75 -2.46 -5.25
C PRO A 358 0.05 -1.14 -4.87
N PRO A 359 -0.97 -0.70 -5.62
CA PRO A 359 -1.83 0.40 -5.21
C PRO A 359 -2.44 0.15 -3.84
N ASP A 360 -2.73 1.22 -3.13
CA ASP A 360 -3.58 1.18 -1.95
C ASP A 360 -5.00 1.51 -2.41
N TYR A 361 -5.90 0.53 -2.32
CA TYR A 361 -7.27 0.68 -2.79
C TYR A 361 -8.20 1.29 -1.75
N ALA A 362 -7.72 1.55 -0.53
CA ALA A 362 -8.45 2.36 0.45
C ALA A 362 -7.50 3.21 1.32
N PRO A 363 -6.85 4.25 0.76
CA PRO A 363 -5.79 5.01 1.43
C PRO A 363 -6.13 5.69 2.77
N GLN A 364 -7.42 5.77 3.12
CA GLN A 364 -7.89 6.31 4.40
C GLN A 364 -8.17 5.22 5.44
N ILE A 365 -8.14 3.94 5.06
CA ILE A 365 -8.38 2.81 5.94
C ILE A 365 -7.03 2.20 6.26
N GLU A 366 -6.57 2.42 7.48
CA GLU A 366 -5.24 1.99 7.91
C GLU A 366 -5.26 0.50 8.34
N PRO A 367 -4.24 -0.30 7.98
CA PRO A 367 -4.08 -1.65 8.51
C PRO A 367 -4.10 -1.66 10.04
N ILE A 368 -4.74 -2.66 10.66
CA ILE A 368 -4.81 -2.78 12.14
C ILE A 368 -3.42 -2.76 12.79
N VAL A 369 -2.45 -3.40 12.14
CA VAL A 369 -1.04 -3.41 12.50
C VAL A 369 -0.25 -3.03 11.26
N THR A 370 0.59 -2.01 11.39
CA THR A 370 1.29 -1.38 10.27
C THR A 370 2.74 -1.85 10.16
N MET A 371 3.39 -1.56 9.04
CA MET A 371 4.83 -1.79 8.89
C MET A 371 5.65 -0.92 9.85
N TYR A 372 5.13 0.25 10.26
CA TYR A 372 5.76 1.05 11.31
C TYR A 372 5.65 0.39 12.69
N ASP A 373 4.54 -0.29 12.97
CA ASP A 373 4.40 -1.11 14.18
C ASP A 373 5.45 -2.24 14.20
N MET A 374 5.77 -2.83 13.04
CA MET A 374 6.85 -3.81 12.92
C MET A 374 8.23 -3.21 13.19
N VAL A 375 8.53 -2.00 12.69
CA VAL A 375 9.77 -1.28 13.05
C VAL A 375 9.84 -1.10 14.57
N SER A 376 8.74 -0.68 15.19
CA SER A 376 8.66 -0.41 16.63
C SER A 376 8.87 -1.67 17.48
N GLY A 377 8.14 -2.75 17.18
CA GLY A 377 8.25 -4.01 17.92
C GLY A 377 9.53 -4.78 17.64
N ALA A 378 10.22 -4.53 16.51
CA ALA A 378 11.50 -5.19 16.19
C ALA A 378 12.60 -4.83 17.19
N ALA A 379 12.57 -3.62 17.77
CA ALA A 379 13.53 -3.18 18.76
C ALA A 379 13.27 -3.74 20.18
N LEU A 380 12.09 -4.32 20.42
CA LEU A 380 11.66 -4.80 21.72
C LEU A 380 11.92 -6.31 21.86
N LYS A 381 12.19 -6.76 23.09
CA LYS A 381 12.30 -8.17 23.45
C LYS A 381 11.05 -8.61 24.17
N GLU A 382 10.53 -9.78 23.82
CA GLU A 382 9.29 -10.33 24.42
C GLU A 382 9.37 -10.39 25.95
N GLN A 383 10.52 -10.80 26.49
CA GLN A 383 10.76 -10.92 27.93
C GLN A 383 10.81 -9.58 28.69
N ASP A 384 10.99 -8.45 28.00
CA ASP A 384 11.16 -7.13 28.61
C ASP A 384 9.86 -6.29 28.46
N LEU A 385 8.78 -6.87 27.91
CA LEU A 385 7.51 -6.19 27.67
C LEU A 385 6.77 -5.79 28.96
N ASP A 386 7.09 -6.42 30.08
CA ASP A 386 6.60 -6.01 31.41
C ASP A 386 7.08 -4.60 31.82
N ASN A 387 8.16 -4.10 31.21
CA ASN A 387 8.66 -2.74 31.43
C ASN A 387 8.00 -1.69 30.51
N LEU A 388 7.12 -2.11 29.61
CA LEU A 388 6.49 -1.24 28.63
C LEU A 388 5.46 -0.33 29.33
N THR A 389 5.70 0.98 29.28
CA THR A 389 4.74 1.97 29.77
C THR A 389 3.65 2.18 28.72
N THR A 390 2.40 2.26 29.16
CA THR A 390 1.24 2.37 28.28
C THR A 390 0.49 3.66 28.51
N GLN A 391 0.17 4.36 27.42
CA GLN A 391 -0.88 5.38 27.41
C GLN A 391 -2.12 4.87 26.68
N PHE A 392 -3.28 5.51 26.90
CA PHE A 392 -4.46 5.19 26.10
C PHE A 392 -4.22 5.41 24.60
N SER A 393 -3.43 6.41 24.23
CA SER A 393 -3.03 6.70 22.85
C SER A 393 -2.21 5.59 22.17
N ASP A 394 -1.65 4.63 22.93
CA ASP A 394 -0.98 3.45 22.38
C ASP A 394 -1.96 2.29 22.11
N VAL A 395 -3.14 2.34 22.72
CA VAL A 395 -4.20 1.33 22.57
C VAL A 395 -5.25 1.77 21.57
N PHE A 396 -5.57 3.06 21.54
CA PHE A 396 -6.56 3.64 20.64
C PHE A 396 -6.36 3.25 19.17
N PRO A 397 -5.13 3.24 18.60
CA PRO A 397 -4.94 2.82 17.20
C PRO A 397 -5.53 1.44 16.91
N ILE A 398 -5.36 0.45 17.79
CA ILE A 398 -5.93 -0.90 17.59
C ILE A 398 -7.45 -0.84 17.47
N LEU A 399 -8.12 -0.17 18.42
CA LEU A 399 -9.58 -0.06 18.45
C LEU A 399 -10.10 0.73 17.24
N TYR A 400 -9.42 1.83 16.91
CA TYR A 400 -9.84 2.75 15.86
C TYR A 400 -9.64 2.17 14.46
N ARG A 401 -8.51 1.51 14.22
CA ARG A 401 -8.26 0.79 12.96
C ARG A 401 -9.26 -0.35 12.79
N LEU A 402 -9.45 -1.20 13.80
CA LEU A 402 -10.44 -2.29 13.78
C LEU A 402 -11.87 -1.78 13.52
N TYR A 403 -12.25 -0.66 14.14
CA TYR A 403 -13.54 -0.01 13.91
C TYR A 403 -13.71 0.47 12.47
N ARG A 404 -12.64 0.99 11.86
CA ARG A 404 -12.66 1.48 10.46
C ARG A 404 -12.60 0.35 9.43
N MET A 405 -12.19 -0.86 9.81
CA MET A 405 -12.24 -2.03 8.91
C MET A 405 -13.67 -2.35 8.42
N GLN A 406 -14.70 -1.84 9.10
CA GLN A 406 -16.10 -1.95 8.66
C GLN A 406 -16.35 -1.44 7.24
N TRP A 407 -15.48 -0.60 6.67
CA TRP A 407 -15.63 -0.04 5.32
C TRP A 407 -15.13 -0.97 4.22
N VAL A 408 -14.33 -1.96 4.57
CA VAL A 408 -13.61 -2.84 3.64
C VAL A 408 -13.79 -4.33 3.94
N ASN A 409 -14.38 -4.67 5.07
CA ASN A 409 -14.61 -6.03 5.51
C ASN A 409 -15.99 -6.19 6.18
N GLN A 410 -16.79 -7.16 5.70
CA GLN A 410 -18.13 -7.43 6.23
C GLN A 410 -18.09 -7.86 7.69
N ALA A 411 -17.16 -8.74 8.07
CA ALA A 411 -17.08 -9.24 9.44
C ALA A 411 -16.90 -8.11 10.46
N ASP A 412 -16.17 -7.04 10.10
CA ASP A 412 -15.98 -5.87 10.95
C ASP A 412 -17.14 -4.87 10.92
N PHE A 413 -18.07 -5.03 9.98
CA PHE A 413 -19.31 -4.25 9.90
C PHE A 413 -20.46 -4.89 10.69
N THR A 414 -20.64 -6.21 10.58
CA THR A 414 -21.84 -6.92 11.10
C THR A 414 -21.57 -8.00 12.15
N ASP A 415 -20.35 -8.53 12.24
CA ASP A 415 -20.05 -9.73 13.02
C ASP A 415 -19.03 -9.49 14.16
N ASN A 416 -18.56 -8.25 14.30
CA ASN A 416 -17.56 -7.86 15.28
C ASN A 416 -18.23 -7.21 16.51
N ALA A 417 -18.23 -7.95 17.62
CA ALA A 417 -18.86 -7.51 18.88
C ALA A 417 -18.17 -6.28 19.50
N VAL A 418 -16.85 -6.13 19.35
CA VAL A 418 -16.11 -4.94 19.82
C VAL A 418 -16.53 -3.70 19.03
N ASN A 419 -16.64 -3.80 17.70
CA ASN A 419 -17.10 -2.68 16.88
C ASN A 419 -18.55 -2.30 17.21
N THR A 420 -19.43 -3.27 17.43
CA THR A 420 -20.81 -3.02 17.88
C THR A 420 -20.84 -2.33 19.25
N GLN A 421 -19.99 -2.74 20.19
CA GLN A 421 -19.89 -2.11 21.51
C GLN A 421 -19.36 -0.68 21.43
N ILE A 422 -18.42 -0.38 20.52
CA ILE A 422 -17.98 0.99 20.25
C ILE A 422 -19.15 1.83 19.73
N ARG A 423 -20.01 1.28 18.85
CA ARG A 423 -21.22 1.98 18.37
C ARG A 423 -22.22 2.23 19.50
N GLU A 424 -22.40 1.28 20.41
CA GLU A 424 -23.21 1.47 21.63
C GLU A 424 -22.67 2.63 22.47
N LEU A 425 -21.37 2.65 22.76
CA LEU A 425 -20.74 3.74 23.49
C LEU A 425 -20.89 5.09 22.78
N ASN A 426 -20.68 5.14 21.46
CA ASN A 426 -20.84 6.37 20.67
C ASN A 426 -22.28 6.90 20.72
N SER A 427 -23.30 6.03 20.69
CA SER A 427 -24.71 6.44 20.68
C SER A 427 -25.15 7.18 21.95
N GLU A 428 -24.49 6.90 23.07
CA GLU A 428 -24.74 7.52 24.38
C GLU A 428 -23.64 8.52 24.78
N LEU A 429 -22.77 8.93 23.83
CA LEU A 429 -21.63 9.83 24.06
C LEU A 429 -20.70 9.33 25.19
N GLY A 430 -20.57 8.01 25.30
CA GLY A 430 -19.94 7.30 26.41
C GLY A 430 -18.55 6.73 26.10
N PHE A 431 -17.94 7.02 24.95
CA PHE A 431 -16.64 6.43 24.57
C PHE A 431 -15.53 6.75 25.59
N ALA A 432 -15.61 7.91 26.26
CA ALA A 432 -14.68 8.36 27.30
C ALA A 432 -14.55 7.37 28.47
N GLN A 433 -15.52 6.47 28.66
CA GLN A 433 -15.46 5.38 29.65
C GLN A 433 -14.28 4.43 29.40
N LEU A 434 -13.83 4.27 28.15
CA LEU A 434 -12.65 3.46 27.82
C LEU A 434 -11.33 4.11 28.26
N LEU A 435 -11.33 5.43 28.48
CA LEU A 435 -10.18 6.20 28.96
C LEU A 435 -10.12 6.24 30.50
N ASP A 436 -11.14 5.75 31.21
CA ASP A 436 -11.08 5.65 32.66
C ASP A 436 -10.20 4.46 33.07
N ASN A 437 -9.11 4.71 33.79
CA ASN A 437 -8.19 3.68 34.30
C ASN A 437 -8.57 3.16 35.70
N SER A 438 -9.67 3.66 36.28
CA SER A 438 -10.14 3.27 37.60
C SER A 438 -10.69 1.84 37.65
N ALA A 439 -10.97 1.37 38.86
CA ALA A 439 -11.57 0.06 39.12
C ALA A 439 -13.01 -0.05 38.61
N SER A 440 -13.80 1.04 38.57
CA SER A 440 -15.20 1.00 38.11
C SER A 440 -15.32 0.72 36.62
N ALA A 441 -14.37 1.17 35.81
CA ALA A 441 -14.33 0.90 34.36
C ALA A 441 -13.61 -0.40 34.00
N LYS A 442 -13.00 -1.10 34.97
CA LYS A 442 -12.16 -2.27 34.70
C LYS A 442 -12.87 -3.40 33.96
N SER A 443 -14.10 -3.74 34.35
CA SER A 443 -14.87 -4.79 33.70
C SER A 443 -15.21 -4.46 32.24
N LEU A 444 -15.41 -3.18 31.91
CA LEU A 444 -15.65 -2.72 30.54
C LEU A 444 -14.38 -2.95 29.68
N ARG A 445 -13.21 -2.52 30.19
CA ARG A 445 -11.93 -2.71 29.49
C ARG A 445 -11.57 -4.18 29.33
N GLU A 446 -11.70 -4.98 30.39
CA GLU A 446 -11.46 -6.42 30.35
C GLU A 446 -12.41 -7.15 29.39
N GLY A 447 -13.68 -6.74 29.32
CA GLY A 447 -14.67 -7.30 28.39
C GLY A 447 -14.25 -7.16 26.92
N ILE A 448 -13.64 -6.04 26.55
CA ILE A 448 -13.09 -5.82 25.21
C ILE A 448 -11.77 -6.59 25.02
N PHE A 449 -10.83 -6.44 25.96
CA PHE A 449 -9.50 -7.08 25.88
C PHE A 449 -9.57 -8.60 25.74
N ASN A 450 -10.44 -9.26 26.51
CA ASN A 450 -10.56 -10.72 26.52
C ASN A 450 -11.06 -11.31 25.18
N GLN A 451 -11.54 -10.47 24.25
CA GLN A 451 -11.94 -10.90 22.91
C GLN A 451 -10.76 -10.95 21.94
N PHE A 452 -9.63 -10.29 22.24
CA PHE A 452 -8.46 -10.28 21.37
C PHE A 452 -7.61 -11.53 21.52
N ARG A 453 -7.08 -12.03 20.39
CA ARG A 453 -6.17 -13.16 20.35
C ARG A 453 -4.84 -12.78 20.99
N ASN A 454 -4.34 -13.64 21.87
CA ASN A 454 -3.03 -13.47 22.48
C ASN A 454 -1.92 -13.97 21.52
N PRO A 455 -0.93 -13.12 21.15
CA PRO A 455 0.17 -13.50 20.26
C PRO A 455 1.19 -14.46 20.88
N LEU A 456 1.02 -14.85 22.15
CA LEU A 456 1.71 -16.02 22.71
C LEU A 456 1.23 -17.32 22.09
N PHE A 457 0.03 -17.33 21.48
CA PHE A 457 -0.61 -18.48 20.85
C PHE A 457 -0.74 -19.71 21.77
N ASP A 458 -0.89 -19.47 23.07
CA ASP A 458 -0.95 -20.49 24.13
C ASP A 458 -2.34 -20.61 24.79
N GLN A 459 -3.32 -19.88 24.27
CA GLN A 459 -4.73 -19.92 24.68
C GLN A 459 -5.57 -20.67 23.64
N ASP A 460 -6.74 -21.16 24.06
CA ASP A 460 -7.68 -21.89 23.19
C ASP A 460 -7.04 -23.10 22.47
N ILE A 461 -6.17 -23.82 23.17
CA ILE A 461 -5.48 -25.02 22.67
C ILE A 461 -5.65 -26.21 23.61
N ASP A 462 -5.61 -27.41 23.04
CA ASP A 462 -5.33 -28.65 23.74
C ASP A 462 -3.89 -29.07 23.42
N VAL A 463 -3.15 -29.56 24.42
CA VAL A 463 -1.79 -30.08 24.22
C VAL A 463 -1.87 -31.58 23.99
N ASP A 464 -1.70 -32.01 22.74
CA ASP A 464 -1.63 -33.42 22.39
C ASP A 464 -0.26 -34.00 22.75
N ASP A 465 -0.24 -35.26 23.19
CA ASP A 465 0.96 -36.05 23.50
C ASP A 465 2.06 -35.33 24.33
N PRO A 466 1.73 -34.83 25.54
CA PRO A 466 2.69 -34.09 26.36
C PRO A 466 3.93 -34.93 26.70
N GLY A 467 5.10 -34.39 26.38
CA GLY A 467 6.41 -35.02 26.63
C GLY A 467 6.87 -36.03 25.58
N GLN A 468 6.11 -36.24 24.51
CA GLN A 468 6.51 -37.08 23.37
C GLN A 468 7.06 -36.24 22.20
N SER A 469 7.62 -36.90 21.19
CA SER A 469 8.05 -36.24 19.95
C SER A 469 6.89 -35.61 19.17
N SER A 470 5.66 -36.10 19.38
CA SER A 470 4.41 -35.61 18.81
C SER A 470 3.73 -34.50 19.63
N ASN A 471 4.39 -33.93 20.66
CA ASN A 471 3.81 -32.82 21.41
C ASN A 471 3.43 -31.67 20.46
N GLU A 472 2.13 -31.38 20.39
CA GLU A 472 1.53 -30.42 19.46
C GLU A 472 0.46 -29.61 20.18
N TRP A 473 0.40 -28.31 19.86
CA TRP A 473 -0.63 -27.42 20.36
C TRP A 473 -1.72 -27.32 19.30
N VAL A 474 -2.85 -27.96 19.58
CA VAL A 474 -3.97 -28.03 18.66
C VAL A 474 -5.06 -27.09 19.14
N SER A 475 -5.41 -26.11 18.31
CA SER A 475 -6.51 -25.17 18.56
C SER A 475 -7.80 -25.94 18.84
N ASN A 476 -8.48 -25.55 19.92
CA ASN A 476 -9.85 -25.95 20.22
C ASN A 476 -10.86 -24.82 19.91
N SER A 477 -10.40 -23.77 19.21
CA SER A 477 -11.23 -22.78 18.52
C SER A 477 -11.51 -23.19 17.06
N ARG A 478 -12.18 -22.34 16.29
CA ARG A 478 -12.43 -22.58 14.85
C ARG A 478 -11.10 -22.64 14.08
N ILE A 479 -10.95 -23.65 13.22
CA ILE A 479 -9.81 -23.79 12.31
C ILE A 479 -10.15 -23.26 10.93
N ILE A 480 -9.13 -23.00 10.10
CA ILE A 480 -9.31 -22.79 8.66
C ILE A 480 -8.91 -24.09 7.94
N PRO A 481 -9.81 -24.76 7.22
CA PRO A 481 -9.48 -26.01 6.56
C PRO A 481 -8.59 -25.78 5.34
N SER A 482 -7.77 -26.78 5.00
CA SER A 482 -7.16 -26.85 3.67
C SER A 482 -8.24 -27.13 2.62
N LYS A 483 -8.00 -26.68 1.37
CA LYS A 483 -8.83 -27.06 0.21
C LYS A 483 -8.82 -28.57 -0.07
N ASP A 484 -7.81 -29.30 0.42
CA ASP A 484 -7.70 -30.75 0.26
C ASP A 484 -8.59 -31.42 1.32
N GLU A 485 -9.88 -31.51 1.00
CA GLU A 485 -10.91 -31.98 1.92
C GLU A 485 -10.70 -33.45 2.33
N THR A 486 -11.07 -33.75 3.57
CA THR A 486 -11.20 -35.12 4.08
C THR A 486 -12.59 -35.29 4.65
N ASN A 487 -13.39 -36.24 4.14
CA ASN A 487 -14.77 -36.48 4.58
C ASN A 487 -14.84 -37.23 5.93
N ILE A 488 -14.21 -36.65 6.94
CA ILE A 488 -14.27 -37.06 8.34
C ILE A 488 -14.86 -35.88 9.11
N ALA A 489 -15.73 -36.16 10.09
CA ALA A 489 -16.32 -35.12 10.90
C ALA A 489 -15.23 -34.28 11.60
N ALA A 490 -15.29 -32.95 11.44
CA ALA A 490 -14.41 -32.04 12.16
C ALA A 490 -14.65 -32.14 13.68
N LYS A 491 -13.59 -31.95 14.47
CA LYS A 491 -13.70 -31.82 15.93
C LYS A 491 -14.48 -30.54 16.25
N PRO A 492 -15.60 -30.59 17.01
CA PRO A 492 -16.32 -29.39 17.39
C PRO A 492 -15.44 -28.45 18.21
N ALA A 493 -15.42 -27.16 17.85
CA ALA A 493 -14.72 -26.14 18.62
C ALA A 493 -15.38 -25.94 20.00
N THR A 494 -14.56 -25.86 21.05
CA THR A 494 -15.01 -25.60 22.42
C THR A 494 -14.71 -24.18 22.89
N SER A 495 -13.87 -23.45 22.15
CA SER A 495 -13.50 -22.06 22.44
C SER A 495 -14.02 -21.12 21.36
N SER A 496 -14.39 -19.90 21.75
CA SER A 496 -14.77 -18.86 20.80
C SER A 496 -13.60 -18.45 19.91
N LEU A 497 -13.90 -18.03 18.68
CA LEU A 497 -12.91 -17.40 17.81
C LEU A 497 -12.58 -16.00 18.36
N LYS A 498 -11.28 -15.72 18.53
CA LYS A 498 -10.79 -14.42 19.01
C LYS A 498 -10.55 -13.44 17.86
N LEU A 499 -10.55 -12.15 18.19
CA LEU A 499 -10.31 -11.05 17.28
C LEU A 499 -8.81 -10.80 17.02
N PRO A 500 -8.48 -10.24 15.84
CA PRO A 500 -9.38 -10.05 14.70
C PRO A 500 -9.61 -11.35 13.92
N PHE A 501 -10.57 -11.34 13.00
CA PHE A 501 -10.96 -12.50 12.19
C PHE A 501 -10.18 -12.59 10.87
N TYR A 502 -8.85 -12.47 10.94
CA TYR A 502 -7.98 -12.47 9.76
C TYR A 502 -7.08 -13.72 9.75
N PRO A 503 -6.80 -14.33 8.59
CA PRO A 503 -5.76 -15.33 8.45
C PRO A 503 -4.37 -14.78 8.78
N ASN A 504 -3.38 -15.66 9.00
CA ASN A 504 -2.04 -15.29 9.43
C ASN A 504 -0.96 -16.24 8.89
N ASP A 505 0.30 -15.99 9.27
CA ASP A 505 1.50 -16.70 8.82
C ASP A 505 1.40 -18.23 8.81
N GLY A 506 0.63 -18.82 9.73
CA GLY A 506 0.49 -20.27 9.91
C GLY A 506 -0.71 -20.88 9.18
N ILE A 507 -1.29 -20.19 8.19
CA ILE A 507 -2.51 -20.60 7.49
C ILE A 507 -2.45 -22.03 6.94
N ASP A 508 -1.27 -22.49 6.52
CA ASP A 508 -1.02 -23.82 5.94
C ASP A 508 -1.34 -25.00 6.86
N TYR A 509 -1.51 -24.74 8.16
CA TYR A 509 -1.55 -25.78 9.20
C TYR A 509 -2.91 -25.81 9.92
N PRO A 510 -3.92 -26.54 9.40
CA PRO A 510 -5.20 -26.74 10.07
C PRO A 510 -5.05 -27.20 11.51
N GLY A 511 -5.58 -26.42 12.45
CA GLY A 511 -5.44 -26.69 13.89
C GLY A 511 -4.33 -25.90 14.58
N SER A 512 -3.41 -25.26 13.84
CA SER A 512 -2.46 -24.35 14.46
C SER A 512 -3.16 -23.09 15.01
N PRO A 513 -2.83 -22.63 16.23
CA PRO A 513 -3.32 -21.33 16.71
C PRO A 513 -2.80 -20.15 15.87
N VAL A 514 -1.72 -20.33 15.09
CA VAL A 514 -1.10 -19.31 14.23
C VAL A 514 -1.79 -19.21 12.87
N GLN A 515 -2.83 -20.00 12.59
CA GLN A 515 -3.69 -19.80 11.41
C GLN A 515 -4.37 -18.44 11.40
N TRP A 516 -4.60 -17.86 12.58
CA TRP A 516 -5.34 -16.61 12.76
C TRP A 516 -4.45 -15.50 13.31
N PHE A 517 -4.74 -14.28 12.90
CA PHE A 517 -3.92 -13.12 13.20
C PHE A 517 -4.07 -12.69 14.66
N ALA A 518 -2.97 -12.28 15.26
CA ALA A 518 -2.94 -11.61 16.56
C ALA A 518 -2.21 -10.29 16.39
N ILE A 519 -2.66 -9.24 17.08
CA ILE A 519 -1.83 -8.04 17.24
C ILE A 519 -0.50 -8.46 17.90
N PRO A 520 0.64 -7.86 17.51
CA PRO A 520 1.95 -8.33 17.93
C PRO A 520 2.15 -8.22 19.45
N PRO A 521 3.07 -9.01 20.05
CA PRO A 521 3.32 -9.03 21.48
C PRO A 521 3.34 -7.67 22.18
N PHE A 522 4.00 -6.66 21.64
CA PHE A 522 4.07 -5.34 22.28
C PHE A 522 2.75 -4.57 22.26
N MET A 523 1.96 -4.68 21.18
CA MET A 523 0.64 -4.04 21.11
C MET A 523 -0.37 -4.79 21.98
N TYR A 524 -0.26 -6.11 22.07
CA TYR A 524 -1.05 -6.90 23.02
C TYR A 524 -0.73 -6.52 24.47
N GLN A 525 0.55 -6.28 24.78
CA GLN A 525 0.97 -5.80 26.10
C GLN A 525 0.35 -4.43 26.42
N HIS A 526 0.30 -3.49 25.46
CA HIS A 526 -0.42 -2.23 25.67
C HIS A 526 -1.90 -2.46 25.98
N LEU A 527 -2.58 -3.32 25.22
CA LEU A 527 -3.99 -3.65 25.45
C LEU A 527 -4.22 -4.35 26.81
N GLN A 528 -3.27 -5.20 27.23
CA GLN A 528 -3.28 -5.87 28.52
C GLN A 528 -3.09 -4.89 29.69
N ASN A 529 -2.14 -3.97 29.59
CA ASN A 529 -1.92 -2.91 30.57
C ASN A 529 -3.16 -2.01 30.68
N TRP A 530 -3.77 -1.65 29.55
CA TRP A 530 -5.02 -0.91 29.50
C TRP A 530 -6.17 -1.63 30.22
N ALA A 531 -6.39 -2.92 29.93
CA ALA A 531 -7.39 -3.73 30.60
C ALA A 531 -7.17 -3.75 32.12
N ALA A 532 -5.92 -3.93 32.56
CA ALA A 532 -5.54 -3.94 33.97
C ALA A 532 -5.76 -2.59 34.68
N GLY A 533 -5.84 -1.48 33.94
CA GLY A 533 -5.86 -0.11 34.47
C GLY A 533 -4.47 0.50 34.67
N ASP A 534 -3.43 -0.15 34.17
CA ASP A 534 -2.03 0.31 34.22
C ASP A 534 -1.69 1.14 32.99
N PHE A 535 -2.38 2.27 32.84
CA PHE A 535 -2.14 3.21 31.77
C PHE A 535 -2.40 4.65 32.21
N SER A 536 -1.75 5.59 31.54
CA SER A 536 -2.02 7.03 31.70
C SER A 536 -2.80 7.58 30.51
N VAL A 537 -3.53 8.66 30.76
CA VAL A 537 -4.24 9.44 29.75
C VAL A 537 -4.46 10.85 30.32
N THR A 538 -4.41 11.86 29.48
CA THR A 538 -4.61 13.25 29.89
C THR A 538 -6.09 13.59 30.05
N GLN A 539 -6.38 14.64 30.81
CA GLN A 539 -7.75 15.17 30.91
C GLN A 539 -8.24 15.75 29.58
N VAL A 540 -7.34 16.34 28.79
CA VAL A 540 -7.68 16.91 27.47
C VAL A 540 -8.12 15.83 26.49
N GLU A 541 -7.47 14.66 26.50
CA GLU A 541 -7.92 13.50 25.73
C GLU A 541 -9.33 13.08 26.14
N LYS A 542 -9.62 12.99 27.45
CA LYS A 542 -10.96 12.62 27.95
C LYS A 542 -12.06 13.59 27.51
N GLU A 543 -11.75 14.88 27.49
CA GLU A 543 -12.70 15.92 27.07
C GLU A 543 -13.04 15.87 25.58
N SER A 544 -12.18 15.24 24.76
CA SER A 544 -12.37 15.05 23.31
C SER A 544 -12.68 13.60 22.93
N ALA A 545 -13.24 12.82 23.86
CA ALA A 545 -13.43 11.38 23.69
C ALA A 545 -14.88 10.92 23.87
N ASN A 546 -15.89 11.75 23.58
CA ASN A 546 -17.28 11.33 23.74
C ASN A 546 -17.67 10.29 22.66
N THR A 547 -17.08 10.40 21.47
CA THR A 547 -17.13 9.38 20.42
C THR A 547 -15.73 9.00 19.95
N ILE A 548 -15.60 7.84 19.32
CA ILE A 548 -14.33 7.38 18.75
C ILE A 548 -13.83 8.30 17.63
N GLU A 549 -14.73 8.86 16.81
CA GLU A 549 -14.38 9.79 15.73
C GLU A 549 -13.88 11.14 16.26
N GLU A 550 -14.46 11.66 17.35
CA GLU A 550 -14.01 12.89 18.01
C GLU A 550 -12.55 12.75 18.47
N LEU A 551 -12.25 11.63 19.13
CA LEU A 551 -10.89 11.36 19.62
C LEU A 551 -9.92 11.08 18.46
N GLY A 552 -10.40 10.43 17.39
CA GLY A 552 -9.62 10.22 16.16
C GLY A 552 -9.23 11.54 15.48
N LEU A 553 -10.14 12.51 15.41
CA LEU A 553 -9.87 13.87 14.93
C LEU A 553 -8.89 14.60 15.86
N PHE A 554 -9.08 14.49 17.18
CA PHE A 554 -8.16 15.07 18.16
C PHE A 554 -6.72 14.56 17.98
N TYR A 555 -6.53 13.24 17.85
CA TYR A 555 -5.21 12.63 17.64
C TYR A 555 -4.62 12.93 16.25
N SER A 556 -5.46 13.03 15.20
CA SER A 556 -5.01 13.51 13.89
C SER A 556 -4.41 14.92 13.97
N GLU A 557 -5.03 15.82 14.74
CA GLU A 557 -4.47 17.16 14.98
C GLU A 557 -3.19 17.12 15.84
N GLN A 558 -3.01 16.14 16.72
CA GLN A 558 -1.75 15.96 17.45
C GLN A 558 -0.60 15.59 16.51
N PHE A 559 -0.82 14.69 15.56
CA PHE A 559 0.17 14.37 14.52
C PHE A 559 0.51 15.58 13.66
N LYS A 560 -0.51 16.29 13.18
CA LYS A 560 -0.36 17.45 12.29
C LYS A 560 0.43 18.60 12.91
N ASN A 561 0.28 18.83 14.21
CA ASN A 561 0.97 19.91 14.91
C ASN A 561 2.27 19.46 15.60
N SER A 562 2.62 18.18 15.52
CA SER A 562 3.89 17.68 16.07
C SER A 562 5.08 18.28 15.30
N PRO A 563 6.10 18.82 16.00
CA PRO A 563 7.16 19.61 15.36
C PRO A 563 8.16 18.77 14.55
N ASN A 564 8.24 17.46 14.79
CA ASN A 564 9.26 16.62 14.19
C ASN A 564 8.85 16.06 12.82
N SER A 565 8.80 16.95 11.82
CA SER A 565 8.41 16.62 10.44
C SER A 565 9.24 15.52 9.78
N ALA A 566 10.53 15.35 10.13
CA ALA A 566 11.37 14.29 9.60
C ALA A 566 10.91 12.90 10.08
N LEU A 567 10.66 12.75 11.39
CA LEU A 567 10.21 11.48 11.96
C LEU A 567 8.75 11.18 11.65
N LEU A 568 7.90 12.21 11.55
CA LEU A 568 6.52 12.04 11.05
C LEU A 568 6.53 11.53 9.61
N CYS A 569 7.41 12.07 8.76
CA CYS A 569 7.58 11.62 7.38
C CYS A 569 8.08 10.17 7.31
N ALA A 570 9.04 9.81 8.16
CA ALA A 570 9.52 8.43 8.28
C ALA A 570 8.41 7.44 8.68
N ARG A 571 7.56 7.84 9.63
CA ARG A 571 6.42 7.05 10.10
C ARG A 571 5.29 6.97 9.09
N GLY A 572 4.87 8.11 8.54
CA GLY A 572 3.78 8.22 7.57
C GLY A 572 4.03 7.38 6.31
N ALA A 573 5.29 7.22 5.91
CA ALA A 573 5.67 6.35 4.80
C ALA A 573 5.37 4.86 5.04
N LEU A 574 5.28 4.41 6.31
CA LEU A 574 5.11 3.01 6.69
C LEU A 574 3.80 2.69 7.41
N ASP A 575 3.10 3.69 7.96
CA ASP A 575 1.83 3.47 8.67
C ASP A 575 0.70 3.00 7.74
N ALA A 576 0.76 3.33 6.44
CA ALA A 576 -0.19 2.84 5.44
C ALA A 576 0.17 1.44 4.87
N LEU A 577 1.22 0.78 5.35
CA LEU A 577 1.66 -0.54 4.87
C LEU A 577 1.28 -1.62 5.88
N TYR A 578 0.98 -2.83 5.40
CA TYR A 578 0.64 -3.94 6.28
C TYR A 578 1.82 -4.43 7.12
N GLY A 579 1.58 -4.67 8.41
CA GLY A 579 2.52 -5.25 9.38
C GLY A 579 2.28 -6.72 9.72
N GLY A 580 1.51 -7.44 8.90
CA GLY A 580 1.17 -8.86 9.08
C GLY A 580 -0.33 -9.14 8.85
N GLY A 581 -0.75 -10.39 8.63
CA GLY A 581 0.08 -11.60 8.49
C GLY A 581 0.97 -11.60 7.24
N PHE A 582 2.05 -12.38 7.23
CA PHE A 582 3.05 -12.41 6.17
C PHE A 582 2.97 -13.72 5.36
N HIS A 583 2.05 -13.75 4.39
CA HIS A 583 1.89 -14.87 3.45
C HIS A 583 1.70 -14.46 1.95
N PRO A 584 2.65 -13.73 1.33
CA PRO A 584 3.79 -13.02 1.93
C PRO A 584 3.41 -11.68 2.57
N GLY A 585 2.21 -11.16 2.33
CA GLY A 585 1.79 -9.81 2.69
C GLY A 585 1.36 -9.03 1.45
N VAL A 586 1.30 -7.70 1.53
CA VAL A 586 0.94 -6.84 0.38
C VAL A 586 2.16 -6.12 -0.20
N GLU A 587 2.84 -5.32 0.62
CA GLU A 587 3.94 -4.47 0.16
C GLU A 587 5.33 -5.06 0.41
N LEU A 588 5.54 -5.52 1.63
CA LEU A 588 6.78 -6.07 2.17
C LEU A 588 6.45 -7.29 3.04
N THR A 589 7.46 -7.97 3.57
CA THR A 589 7.25 -9.22 4.32
C THR A 589 8.17 -9.37 5.54
N TRP A 590 8.18 -10.57 6.13
CA TRP A 590 8.73 -10.92 7.44
C TRP A 590 10.16 -10.45 7.75
N PRO A 591 11.13 -10.24 6.82
CA PRO A 591 12.42 -9.69 7.20
C PRO A 591 12.31 -8.33 7.90
N MET A 592 11.27 -7.56 7.60
CA MET A 592 11.02 -6.25 8.20
C MET A 592 10.67 -6.31 9.70
N ARG A 593 10.16 -7.43 10.20
CA ARG A 593 9.84 -7.56 11.64
C ARG A 593 11.04 -7.92 12.52
N HIS A 594 12.24 -8.02 11.96
CA HIS A 594 13.48 -8.32 12.68
C HIS A 594 14.37 -7.10 12.82
N ASN A 595 14.96 -6.90 14.00
CA ASN A 595 15.92 -5.81 14.19
C ASN A 595 17.18 -5.96 13.31
N LEU A 596 17.42 -7.16 12.80
CA LEU A 596 18.58 -7.50 11.97
C LEU A 596 18.63 -6.76 10.65
N ILE A 597 17.48 -6.36 10.08
CA ILE A 597 17.44 -5.60 8.82
C ILE A 597 17.76 -4.11 9.02
N TYR A 598 17.74 -3.62 10.26
CA TYR A 598 17.99 -2.22 10.58
C TYR A 598 19.43 -2.02 11.06
N SER A 599 20.10 -0.99 10.54
CA SER A 599 21.40 -0.53 11.02
C SER A 599 21.25 0.38 12.23
N GLN A 600 20.09 1.04 12.37
CA GLN A 600 19.65 1.83 13.51
C GLN A 600 18.14 1.66 13.69
N ASN A 601 17.67 1.58 14.94
CA ASN A 601 16.23 1.56 15.25
C ASN A 601 15.98 2.00 16.70
N ASP A 602 15.94 3.31 16.92
CA ASP A 602 15.87 3.92 18.25
C ASP A 602 14.56 4.68 18.45
N TYR A 603 13.96 4.55 19.63
CA TYR A 603 12.89 5.45 20.06
C TYR A 603 13.47 6.84 20.31
N VAL A 604 12.81 7.88 19.82
CA VAL A 604 13.27 9.27 19.97
C VAL A 604 12.37 10.03 20.93
N SER A 605 11.06 10.03 20.67
CA SER A 605 10.09 10.78 21.47
C SER A 605 8.68 10.23 21.31
N SER A 606 7.77 10.68 22.19
CA SER A 606 6.34 10.67 21.94
C SER A 606 6.00 11.59 20.75
N VAL A 607 4.79 11.46 20.19
CA VAL A 607 4.32 12.34 19.10
C VAL A 607 4.13 13.77 19.61
N THR A 608 3.56 13.93 20.81
CA THR A 608 3.55 15.19 21.56
C THR A 608 4.07 14.95 22.98
N PRO A 609 4.48 15.99 23.74
CA PRO A 609 5.12 15.79 25.05
C PRO A 609 4.30 14.94 26.02
N GLU A 610 2.97 15.05 25.99
CA GLU A 610 2.06 14.31 26.87
C GLU A 610 1.45 13.06 26.23
N ILE A 611 1.40 12.98 24.90
CA ILE A 611 0.68 11.93 24.15
C ILE A 611 1.65 11.11 23.29
N ASN A 612 1.79 9.83 23.63
CA ASN A 612 2.72 8.92 22.97
C ASN A 612 2.30 8.58 21.54
N LEU A 613 1.06 8.12 21.33
CA LEU A 613 0.54 7.69 20.02
C LEU A 613 1.45 6.66 19.32
N LEU A 614 1.99 5.68 20.06
CA LEU A 614 3.01 4.71 19.59
C LEU A 614 4.40 5.30 19.27
N GLY A 615 4.60 6.60 19.50
CA GLY A 615 5.90 7.26 19.46
C GLY A 615 6.46 7.56 18.06
N LEU A 616 7.66 8.15 18.07
CA LEU A 616 8.46 8.49 16.90
C LEU A 616 9.84 7.87 17.05
N ARG A 617 10.40 7.37 15.94
CA ARG A 617 11.61 6.55 15.92
C ARG A 617 12.55 7.00 14.81
N GLU A 618 13.84 7.03 15.09
CA GLU A 618 14.88 7.10 14.07
C GLU A 618 15.28 5.67 13.72
N PHE A 619 15.04 5.29 12.47
CA PHE A 619 15.42 3.97 11.97
C PHE A 619 16.09 4.07 10.61
N ARG A 620 16.99 3.13 10.33
CA ARG A 620 17.75 3.04 9.09
C ARG A 620 17.89 1.59 8.70
N LEU A 621 17.71 1.27 7.42
CA LEU A 621 18.00 -0.07 6.90
C LEU A 621 19.51 -0.33 6.91
N LYS A 622 19.92 -1.58 7.08
CA LYS A 622 21.26 -2.03 6.73
C LYS A 622 21.38 -2.05 5.22
N GLN A 623 22.40 -1.36 4.71
CA GLN A 623 22.58 -1.21 3.27
C GLN A 623 23.95 -1.75 2.85
N ASP A 624 24.01 -2.43 1.72
CA ASP A 624 25.28 -2.61 1.02
C ASP A 624 25.60 -1.31 0.28
N LEU A 625 26.66 -0.63 0.72
CA LEU A 625 27.04 0.68 0.20
C LEU A 625 27.49 0.63 -1.27
N GLN A 626 27.82 -0.55 -1.80
CA GLN A 626 28.13 -0.75 -3.21
C GLN A 626 26.90 -0.88 -4.11
N GLY A 627 25.71 -1.04 -3.52
CA GLY A 627 24.43 -1.09 -4.23
C GLY A 627 24.41 -2.16 -5.32
N LEU A 628 24.07 -1.79 -6.56
CA LEU A 628 24.04 -2.67 -7.74
C LEU A 628 25.41 -3.31 -8.05
N ASN A 629 26.51 -2.73 -7.59
CA ASN A 629 27.86 -3.24 -7.79
C ASN A 629 28.33 -4.19 -6.68
N SER A 630 27.48 -4.46 -5.68
CA SER A 630 27.84 -5.38 -4.59
C SER A 630 28.20 -6.75 -5.14
N PRO A 631 29.28 -7.39 -4.63
CA PRO A 631 29.55 -8.80 -4.95
C PRO A 631 28.41 -9.72 -4.50
N ASN A 632 27.58 -9.27 -3.55
CA ASN A 632 26.46 -10.02 -3.02
C ASN A 632 25.12 -9.77 -3.73
N MET A 633 25.09 -8.91 -4.76
CA MET A 633 23.88 -8.56 -5.52
C MET A 633 23.11 -9.78 -6.05
N TYR A 634 23.84 -10.84 -6.41
CA TYR A 634 23.30 -12.06 -7.02
C TYR A 634 23.48 -13.30 -6.13
N GLN A 635 23.62 -13.13 -4.82
CA GLN A 635 23.78 -14.27 -3.92
C GLN A 635 22.48 -15.07 -3.78
N ASP A 636 22.64 -16.37 -3.56
CA ASP A 636 21.58 -17.29 -3.18
C ASP A 636 22.16 -18.41 -2.29
N PHE A 637 21.32 -19.31 -1.80
CA PHE A 637 21.68 -20.43 -0.91
C PHE A 637 21.69 -21.79 -1.63
N GLY A 638 21.81 -21.81 -2.96
CA GLY A 638 21.75 -23.05 -3.73
C GLY A 638 20.31 -23.44 -4.12
N HIS A 639 20.06 -24.75 -4.24
CA HIS A 639 18.79 -25.27 -4.79
C HIS A 639 17.54 -24.86 -4.01
N VAL A 640 17.69 -24.72 -2.68
CA VAL A 640 16.62 -24.32 -1.78
C VAL A 640 17.13 -23.27 -0.81
N ILE A 641 16.21 -22.45 -0.30
CA ILE A 641 16.39 -21.68 0.93
C ILE A 641 15.61 -22.37 2.05
N ALA A 642 16.15 -22.34 3.26
CA ALA A 642 15.54 -22.89 4.46
C ALA A 642 15.84 -22.00 5.67
N VAL A 643 15.17 -22.27 6.79
CA VAL A 643 15.41 -21.59 8.06
C VAL A 643 16.86 -21.73 8.56
N ASP A 644 17.58 -22.79 8.19
CA ASP A 644 18.99 -22.96 8.51
C ASP A 644 19.86 -21.83 7.92
N ASN A 645 19.51 -21.35 6.72
CA ASN A 645 20.19 -20.20 6.10
C ASN A 645 19.92 -18.90 6.87
N VAL A 646 18.67 -18.73 7.32
CA VAL A 646 18.28 -17.58 8.16
C VAL A 646 19.03 -17.64 9.49
N THR A 647 19.10 -18.80 10.13
CA THR A 647 19.84 -19.04 11.37
C THR A 647 21.34 -18.74 11.20
N ALA A 648 21.94 -19.16 10.09
CA ALA A 648 23.34 -18.88 9.80
C ALA A 648 23.61 -17.38 9.58
N SER A 649 22.64 -16.62 9.07
CA SER A 649 22.78 -15.20 8.76
C SER A 649 22.67 -14.25 9.97
N ILE A 650 22.29 -14.76 11.14
CA ILE A 650 22.11 -13.94 12.36
C ILE A 650 23.45 -13.36 12.83
N ASP A 651 24.55 -14.11 12.74
CA ASP A 651 25.89 -13.60 13.03
C ASP A 651 26.30 -12.63 11.90
N PRO A 652 26.52 -11.34 12.18
CA PRO A 652 26.86 -10.34 11.18
C PRO A 652 28.23 -10.59 10.50
N ASN A 653 29.08 -11.45 11.06
CA ASN A 653 30.37 -11.82 10.47
C ASN A 653 30.31 -13.12 9.65
N SER A 654 29.13 -13.75 9.56
CA SER A 654 28.95 -14.98 8.79
C SER A 654 28.93 -14.75 7.28
N ASP A 655 29.19 -15.82 6.52
CA ASP A 655 29.05 -15.82 5.06
C ASP A 655 27.59 -15.65 4.59
N ALA A 656 26.60 -15.74 5.49
CA ALA A 656 25.18 -15.59 5.18
C ALA A 656 24.62 -14.23 5.60
N ALA A 657 25.38 -13.40 6.32
CA ALA A 657 24.94 -12.11 6.85
C ALA A 657 24.49 -11.11 5.75
N TRP A 658 24.91 -11.32 4.50
CA TRP A 658 24.45 -10.54 3.35
C TRP A 658 22.94 -10.55 3.18
N LEU A 659 22.23 -11.55 3.71
CA LEU A 659 20.76 -11.62 3.67
C LEU A 659 20.11 -10.37 4.28
N TRP A 660 20.73 -9.79 5.30
CA TRP A 660 20.23 -8.63 6.05
C TRP A 660 20.85 -7.31 5.60
N ARG A 661 21.88 -7.33 4.76
CA ARG A 661 22.54 -6.13 4.24
C ARG A 661 22.06 -5.88 2.83
N SER A 662 20.95 -5.15 2.73
CA SER A 662 20.19 -5.02 1.49
C SER A 662 21.01 -4.40 0.36
N THR A 663 20.97 -5.08 -0.78
CA THR A 663 21.27 -4.55 -2.12
C THR A 663 19.95 -4.25 -2.84
N PRO A 664 19.93 -3.42 -3.90
CA PRO A 664 18.69 -3.12 -4.62
C PRO A 664 17.92 -4.38 -5.02
N GLY A 665 16.61 -4.41 -4.79
CA GLY A 665 15.73 -5.54 -5.06
C GLY A 665 15.59 -6.53 -3.90
N ASP A 666 16.25 -6.35 -2.77
CA ASP A 666 16.23 -7.32 -1.66
C ASP A 666 15.00 -7.23 -0.76
N LEU A 667 14.29 -6.10 -0.73
CA LEU A 667 13.06 -5.99 0.06
C LEU A 667 11.86 -6.65 -0.65
N THR A 668 11.77 -6.50 -1.97
CA THR A 668 10.60 -6.92 -2.76
C THR A 668 10.72 -8.29 -3.40
N LYS A 669 11.92 -8.88 -3.45
CA LYS A 669 12.16 -10.21 -4.09
C LYS A 669 11.37 -11.36 -3.48
N TRP A 670 10.95 -11.23 -2.23
CA TRP A 670 10.19 -12.23 -1.49
C TRP A 670 8.73 -12.30 -1.92
N MET A 671 8.19 -11.20 -2.43
CA MET A 671 6.76 -11.05 -2.72
C MET A 671 6.36 -11.88 -3.95
N GLY A 672 5.05 -12.03 -4.18
CA GLY A 672 4.52 -12.74 -5.33
C GLY A 672 4.96 -12.14 -6.68
N ILE A 673 5.17 -13.02 -7.66
CA ILE A 673 5.48 -12.69 -9.05
C ILE A 673 4.46 -13.36 -9.99
N PRO A 674 3.66 -12.57 -10.74
CA PRO A 674 3.50 -11.13 -10.61
C PRO A 674 2.68 -10.74 -9.37
N TRP A 675 2.85 -9.52 -8.86
CA TRP A 675 2.13 -9.04 -7.65
C TRP A 675 0.60 -9.08 -7.78
N GLN A 676 0.06 -9.03 -9.01
CA GLN A 676 -1.38 -9.09 -9.24
C GLN A 676 -1.99 -10.45 -8.85
N SER A 677 -1.26 -11.56 -9.00
CA SER A 677 -1.71 -12.87 -8.50
C SER A 677 -1.86 -12.81 -6.98
N ASP A 678 -0.86 -12.27 -6.30
CA ASP A 678 -0.84 -12.14 -4.85
C ASP A 678 -2.03 -11.30 -4.36
N ALA A 679 -2.28 -10.16 -5.04
CA ALA A 679 -3.41 -9.28 -4.74
C ALA A 679 -4.78 -9.96 -4.91
N ALA A 680 -4.95 -10.76 -5.97
CA ALA A 680 -6.20 -11.50 -6.19
C ALA A 680 -6.37 -12.68 -5.21
N SER A 681 -5.28 -13.24 -4.70
CA SER A 681 -5.30 -14.27 -3.65
C SER A 681 -5.50 -13.68 -2.24
N CYS A 682 -5.16 -12.41 -2.04
CA CYS A 682 -5.38 -11.67 -0.81
C CYS A 682 -6.85 -11.23 -0.69
N GLN A 683 -7.76 -12.18 -0.45
CA GLN A 683 -9.18 -11.89 -0.29
C GLN A 683 -9.75 -12.70 0.87
N ALA A 684 -10.99 -13.19 0.74
CA ALA A 684 -11.61 -14.05 1.72
C ALA A 684 -11.00 -15.46 1.73
N VAL A 685 -10.91 -16.07 2.91
CA VAL A 685 -10.61 -17.50 3.06
C VAL A 685 -11.79 -18.15 3.78
N TYR A 686 -12.71 -18.71 3.01
CA TYR A 686 -13.97 -19.23 3.53
C TYR A 686 -13.77 -20.43 4.47
N THR A 687 -14.52 -20.42 5.57
CA THR A 687 -14.64 -21.54 6.51
C THR A 687 -15.92 -22.33 6.26
N PRO A 688 -16.08 -23.55 6.83
CA PRO A 688 -17.35 -24.28 6.76
C PRO A 688 -18.51 -23.51 7.39
N GLU A 689 -18.24 -22.70 8.41
CA GLU A 689 -19.18 -21.73 8.94
C GLU A 689 -19.17 -20.43 8.12
N ASP A 690 -20.36 -19.92 7.77
CA ASP A 690 -20.49 -18.73 6.92
C ASP A 690 -19.90 -17.45 7.55
N PHE A 691 -20.09 -17.25 8.86
CA PHE A 691 -19.70 -16.03 9.56
C PHE A 691 -18.85 -16.27 10.82
N PRO A 692 -17.95 -15.35 11.17
CA PRO A 692 -17.47 -14.23 10.34
C PRO A 692 -16.66 -14.73 9.13
N ILE A 693 -16.72 -14.03 7.99
CA ILE A 693 -15.88 -14.33 6.81
C ILE A 693 -14.45 -13.84 7.07
N PRO A 694 -13.44 -14.72 7.06
CA PRO A 694 -12.04 -14.32 7.26
C PRO A 694 -11.49 -13.57 6.05
N SER A 695 -10.74 -12.50 6.28
CA SER A 695 -10.10 -11.70 5.22
C SER A 695 -8.63 -11.44 5.52
N TRP A 696 -7.77 -11.51 4.49
CA TRP A 696 -6.32 -11.29 4.62
C TRP A 696 -5.95 -9.84 4.96
N TRP A 697 -5.96 -8.94 3.97
CA TRP A 697 -5.41 -7.58 4.08
C TRP A 697 -6.40 -6.51 3.57
N ALA A 698 -7.64 -6.55 4.10
CA ALA A 698 -8.77 -5.75 3.60
C ALA A 698 -8.57 -4.21 3.64
N ALA A 699 -7.76 -3.67 4.55
CA ALA A 699 -7.45 -2.22 4.57
C ALA A 699 -6.83 -1.70 3.25
N ASN A 700 -5.98 -2.47 2.56
CA ASN A 700 -5.29 -2.01 1.35
C ASN A 700 -5.79 -2.73 0.10
N LEU A 701 -6.27 -3.98 0.26
CA LEU A 701 -6.94 -4.78 -0.76
C LEU A 701 -8.33 -5.19 -0.21
N PRO A 702 -9.33 -4.29 -0.30
CA PRO A 702 -10.66 -4.53 0.26
C PRO A 702 -11.26 -5.87 -0.15
N VAL A 703 -12.16 -6.40 0.71
CA VAL A 703 -12.87 -7.65 0.45
C VAL A 703 -14.35 -7.39 0.26
N HIS A 704 -14.96 -6.58 1.12
CA HIS A 704 -16.38 -6.20 1.03
C HIS A 704 -16.52 -4.68 1.13
N VAL A 705 -16.92 -4.03 0.05
CA VAL A 705 -16.95 -2.57 -0.07
C VAL A 705 -18.37 -2.01 -0.20
N LEU A 706 -18.53 -0.71 0.06
CA LEU A 706 -19.77 0.03 -0.19
C LEU A 706 -19.68 0.72 -1.57
N PRO A 707 -20.30 0.20 -2.63
CA PRO A 707 -20.09 0.72 -3.99
C PRO A 707 -20.83 2.04 -4.25
N LEU A 708 -20.36 2.79 -5.26
CA LEU A 708 -20.96 4.05 -5.69
C LEU A 708 -22.46 3.94 -6.02
N ALA A 709 -22.89 2.83 -6.62
CA ALA A 709 -24.31 2.55 -6.89
C ALA A 709 -25.18 2.65 -5.63
N ARG A 710 -24.64 2.26 -4.46
CA ARG A 710 -25.36 2.36 -3.17
C ARG A 710 -25.30 3.76 -2.62
N TYR A 711 -24.14 4.43 -2.68
CA TYR A 711 -23.99 5.82 -2.25
C TYR A 711 -25.02 6.74 -2.93
N ASN A 712 -25.19 6.60 -4.24
CA ASN A 712 -26.19 7.35 -5.01
C ASN A 712 -27.65 7.09 -4.59
N LYS A 713 -27.90 6.04 -3.80
CA LYS A 713 -29.23 5.63 -3.30
C LYS A 713 -29.42 5.87 -1.79
N PHE A 714 -28.46 6.50 -1.10
CA PHE A 714 -28.65 6.93 0.30
C PHE A 714 -28.13 8.32 0.63
N LYS A 715 -27.34 8.96 -0.25
CA LYS A 715 -26.70 10.25 0.05
C LYS A 715 -27.69 11.40 0.23
N ASP A 716 -28.84 11.36 -0.43
CA ASP A 716 -29.79 12.47 -0.50
C ASP A 716 -30.79 12.45 0.66
N SER A 717 -31.17 13.62 1.17
CA SER A 717 -32.32 13.76 2.07
C SER A 717 -33.64 13.68 1.30
N GLN A 718 -34.74 13.38 2.01
CA GLN A 718 -36.07 13.34 1.41
C GLN A 718 -36.49 14.70 0.80
N SER A 719 -35.91 15.78 1.32
CA SER A 719 -36.13 17.17 0.91
C SER A 719 -35.21 17.66 -0.21
N ALA A 720 -34.35 16.81 -0.78
CA ALA A 720 -33.40 17.23 -1.80
C ALA A 720 -34.10 17.82 -3.04
N ASP A 721 -33.60 18.95 -3.53
CA ASP A 721 -34.11 19.62 -4.74
C ASP A 721 -33.52 18.97 -6.01
N LEU A 722 -33.88 17.70 -6.21
CA LEU A 722 -33.43 16.88 -7.32
C LEU A 722 -34.63 16.22 -8.01
N PRO A 723 -34.59 16.05 -9.34
CA PRO A 723 -35.62 15.31 -10.08
C PRO A 723 -35.64 13.81 -9.72
N GLU A 724 -34.51 13.28 -9.26
CA GLU A 724 -34.33 11.93 -8.73
C GLU A 724 -33.65 12.02 -7.36
N ILE A 725 -34.22 11.38 -6.36
CA ILE A 725 -33.71 11.37 -4.98
C ILE A 725 -33.47 9.91 -4.62
N ASN A 726 -32.21 9.56 -4.30
CA ASN A 726 -31.83 8.21 -3.92
C ASN A 726 -32.26 7.12 -4.93
N GLY A 727 -32.16 7.40 -6.24
CA GLY A 727 -32.56 6.45 -7.30
C GLY A 727 -34.08 6.35 -7.55
N MET A 728 -34.88 7.20 -6.89
CA MET A 728 -36.34 7.23 -7.03
C MET A 728 -36.78 8.57 -7.64
N THR A 729 -37.86 8.56 -8.42
CA THR A 729 -38.45 9.84 -8.88
C THR A 729 -38.83 10.71 -7.68
N HIS A 730 -38.64 12.03 -7.81
CA HIS A 730 -38.96 13.02 -6.77
C HIS A 730 -40.31 12.77 -6.06
N SER A 731 -41.37 12.47 -6.83
CA SER A 731 -42.72 12.19 -6.31
C SER A 731 -42.80 10.95 -5.42
N ILE A 732 -42.08 9.87 -5.77
CA ILE A 732 -42.05 8.64 -4.97
C ILE A 732 -41.27 8.87 -3.67
N ALA A 733 -40.11 9.52 -3.76
CA ALA A 733 -39.26 9.82 -2.60
C ALA A 733 -39.98 10.71 -1.58
N GLN A 734 -40.70 11.74 -2.02
CA GLN A 734 -41.47 12.62 -1.14
C GLN A 734 -42.83 12.04 -0.72
N GLY A 735 -43.38 11.10 -1.48
CA GLY A 735 -44.69 10.50 -1.22
C GLY A 735 -44.69 9.46 -0.10
N MET A 736 -43.53 8.88 0.24
CA MET A 736 -43.40 7.93 1.34
C MET A 736 -43.21 8.61 2.71
N SER A 737 -43.41 7.87 3.80
CA SER A 737 -43.12 8.41 5.14
C SER A 737 -41.61 8.62 5.32
N GLU A 738 -41.26 9.60 6.16
CA GLU A 738 -39.87 9.88 6.54
C GLU A 738 -39.18 8.63 7.11
N GLU A 739 -39.86 7.89 7.99
CA GLU A 739 -39.38 6.62 8.53
C GLU A 739 -39.03 5.59 7.44
N THR A 740 -39.91 5.44 6.44
CA THR A 740 -39.67 4.50 5.33
C THR A 740 -38.48 4.96 4.48
N PHE A 741 -38.37 6.26 4.22
CA PHE A 741 -37.26 6.83 3.47
C PHE A 741 -35.93 6.58 4.16
N GLU A 742 -35.84 6.85 5.47
CA GLU A 742 -34.62 6.64 6.25
C GLU A 742 -34.26 5.15 6.39
N HIS A 743 -35.26 4.25 6.49
CA HIS A 743 -35.02 2.80 6.44
C HIS A 743 -34.42 2.36 5.10
N LEU A 744 -34.97 2.83 3.97
CA LEU A 744 -34.46 2.49 2.65
C LEU A 744 -33.01 2.97 2.47
N ARG A 745 -32.65 4.15 3.00
CA ARG A 745 -31.26 4.61 2.98
C ARG A 745 -30.34 3.65 3.72
N LEU A 746 -30.73 3.21 4.93
CA LEU A 746 -29.93 2.29 5.72
C LEU A 746 -29.83 0.90 5.07
N GLU A 747 -30.89 0.43 4.42
CA GLU A 747 -30.87 -0.81 3.62
C GLU A 747 -29.84 -0.73 2.50
N GLN A 748 -29.81 0.37 1.74
CA GLN A 748 -28.82 0.59 0.66
C GLN A 748 -27.40 0.71 1.22
N PHE A 749 -27.21 1.45 2.31
CA PHE A 749 -25.93 1.59 3.01
C PHE A 749 -25.38 0.23 3.48
N SER A 750 -26.26 -0.69 3.84
CA SER A 750 -25.88 -2.02 4.35
C SER A 750 -25.53 -3.02 3.24
N GLN A 751 -25.79 -2.71 1.98
CA GLN A 751 -25.42 -3.59 0.86
C GLN A 751 -23.92 -3.48 0.56
N ARG A 752 -23.15 -4.47 1.01
CA ARG A 752 -21.73 -4.58 0.70
C ARG A 752 -21.51 -5.52 -0.48
N LEU A 753 -20.56 -5.17 -1.34
CA LEU A 753 -20.23 -5.91 -2.56
C LEU A 753 -18.82 -6.51 -2.42
N ASP A 754 -18.65 -7.76 -2.84
CA ASP A 754 -17.34 -8.38 -2.98
C ASP A 754 -16.45 -7.53 -3.89
N TRP A 755 -15.29 -7.13 -3.40
CA TRP A 755 -14.39 -6.24 -4.14
C TRP A 755 -13.92 -6.88 -5.44
N LEU A 756 -13.72 -8.20 -5.47
CA LEU A 756 -13.42 -8.96 -6.69
C LEU A 756 -14.50 -8.81 -7.78
N HIS A 757 -15.74 -8.45 -7.42
CA HIS A 757 -16.83 -8.23 -8.37
C HIS A 757 -16.90 -6.80 -8.92
N THR A 758 -15.96 -5.93 -8.54
CA THR A 758 -15.92 -4.53 -9.00
C THR A 758 -15.24 -4.37 -10.37
N ALA A 759 -14.68 -5.43 -10.93
CA ALA A 759 -14.21 -5.54 -12.31
C ALA A 759 -14.46 -6.97 -12.84
N ASP A 760 -14.25 -7.22 -14.13
CA ASP A 760 -14.43 -8.56 -14.71
C ASP A 760 -13.22 -9.46 -14.43
N LEU A 761 -13.25 -10.17 -13.31
CA LEU A 761 -12.25 -11.17 -12.94
C LEU A 761 -12.57 -12.58 -13.44
N GLY A 762 -13.31 -12.68 -14.55
CA GLY A 762 -13.60 -13.95 -15.23
C GLY A 762 -14.90 -14.62 -14.79
N PHE A 763 -15.74 -13.92 -14.01
CA PHE A 763 -17.07 -14.37 -13.60
C PHE A 763 -18.20 -13.76 -14.45
N VAL A 764 -17.90 -12.79 -15.34
CA VAL A 764 -18.91 -12.09 -16.14
C VAL A 764 -19.25 -12.89 -17.41
N GLY A 765 -20.55 -13.14 -17.63
CA GLY A 765 -21.08 -13.71 -18.87
C GLY A 765 -21.72 -15.10 -18.70
N TYR A 766 -22.50 -15.51 -19.72
CA TYR A 766 -23.18 -16.80 -19.71
C TYR A 766 -22.16 -17.96 -19.72
N HIS A 767 -22.20 -18.79 -18.68
CA HIS A 767 -21.25 -19.89 -18.42
C HIS A 767 -19.80 -19.44 -18.19
N ALA A 768 -19.58 -18.22 -17.70
CA ALA A 768 -18.28 -17.85 -17.15
C ALA A 768 -17.97 -18.72 -15.93
N GLU A 769 -16.73 -19.21 -15.84
CA GLU A 769 -16.30 -20.11 -14.77
C GLU A 769 -16.17 -19.37 -13.43
N GLY A 770 -15.71 -18.11 -13.46
CA GLY A 770 -15.30 -17.41 -12.24
C GLY A 770 -14.18 -18.14 -11.50
N GLY A 771 -14.22 -18.11 -10.17
CA GLY A 771 -13.33 -18.88 -9.31
C GLY A 771 -11.93 -18.28 -9.12
N TYR A 772 -11.21 -18.86 -8.16
CA TYR A 772 -9.93 -18.37 -7.65
C TYR A 772 -8.88 -18.14 -8.76
N THR A 773 -8.61 -19.15 -9.59
CA THR A 773 -7.53 -19.11 -10.57
C THR A 773 -7.79 -18.09 -11.69
N ASN A 774 -9.03 -17.93 -12.15
CA ASN A 774 -9.36 -16.88 -13.12
C ASN A 774 -9.17 -15.49 -12.50
N GLY A 775 -9.48 -15.32 -11.22
CA GLY A 775 -9.16 -14.10 -10.47
C GLY A 775 -7.68 -13.74 -10.56
N LEU A 776 -6.78 -14.70 -10.29
CA LEU A 776 -5.32 -14.50 -10.41
C LEU A 776 -4.92 -14.05 -11.82
N ILE A 777 -5.40 -14.75 -12.84
CA ILE A 777 -5.06 -14.50 -14.25
C ILE A 777 -5.57 -13.12 -14.68
N GLN A 778 -6.83 -12.80 -14.40
CA GLN A 778 -7.47 -11.58 -14.88
C GLN A 778 -6.95 -10.34 -14.16
N MET A 779 -6.54 -10.45 -12.90
CA MET A 779 -6.02 -9.32 -12.11
C MET A 779 -4.81 -8.64 -12.77
N VAL A 780 -3.98 -9.37 -13.53
CA VAL A 780 -2.88 -8.79 -14.32
C VAL A 780 -3.35 -7.64 -15.23
N SER A 781 -4.57 -7.76 -15.76
CA SER A 781 -5.18 -6.73 -16.60
C SER A 781 -6.18 -5.86 -15.84
N GLN A 782 -6.87 -6.39 -14.85
CA GLN A 782 -8.01 -5.74 -14.20
C GLN A 782 -7.65 -4.95 -12.94
N TRP A 783 -6.44 -5.08 -12.39
CA TRP A 783 -6.04 -4.34 -11.18
C TRP A 783 -6.34 -2.84 -11.27
N LYS A 784 -6.13 -2.22 -12.45
CA LYS A 784 -6.37 -0.80 -12.70
C LYS A 784 -7.85 -0.40 -12.79
N ASN A 785 -8.76 -1.37 -12.80
CA ASN A 785 -10.21 -1.18 -12.91
C ASN A 785 -10.95 -1.55 -11.63
N MET A 786 -10.26 -2.13 -10.63
CA MET A 786 -10.84 -2.48 -9.35
C MET A 786 -11.32 -1.24 -8.61
N ALA A 787 -12.33 -1.39 -7.75
CA ALA A 787 -12.87 -0.26 -7.01
C ALA A 787 -11.84 0.38 -6.08
N MET A 788 -11.77 1.71 -6.13
CA MET A 788 -10.97 2.55 -5.25
C MET A 788 -11.87 3.19 -4.19
N VAL A 789 -11.58 2.97 -2.92
CA VAL A 789 -12.37 3.48 -1.79
C VAL A 789 -11.96 4.91 -1.45
N MET A 790 -12.93 5.81 -1.38
CA MET A 790 -12.75 7.22 -1.11
C MET A 790 -13.81 7.72 -0.13
N ALA A 791 -13.43 8.55 0.84
CA ALA A 791 -14.39 9.21 1.72
C ALA A 791 -15.32 10.14 0.93
N ARG A 792 -16.61 10.12 1.27
CA ARG A 792 -17.67 10.94 0.67
C ARG A 792 -18.65 11.45 1.73
N PRO A 793 -19.23 12.64 1.51
CA PRO A 793 -20.13 13.23 2.49
C PRO A 793 -21.55 12.67 2.37
N VAL A 794 -22.24 12.59 3.50
CA VAL A 794 -23.70 12.53 3.59
C VAL A 794 -24.12 13.78 4.36
N GLU A 795 -24.56 14.81 3.62
CA GLU A 795 -24.81 16.14 4.19
C GLU A 795 -25.91 16.12 5.26
N ASN A 796 -26.96 15.35 5.01
CA ASN A 796 -28.13 15.26 5.90
C ASN A 796 -28.50 13.78 6.13
N PRO A 797 -27.86 13.10 7.08
CA PRO A 797 -28.19 11.71 7.40
C PRO A 797 -29.51 11.55 8.15
N GLY A 798 -30.04 12.62 8.74
CA GLY A 798 -31.30 12.59 9.48
C GLY A 798 -31.24 11.58 10.63
N SER A 799 -32.26 10.75 10.75
CA SER A 799 -32.33 9.66 11.75
C SER A 799 -31.98 8.28 11.18
N SER A 800 -31.45 8.19 9.95
CA SER A 800 -31.12 6.90 9.30
C SER A 800 -30.05 6.08 9.99
N GLY A 801 -29.22 6.70 10.84
CA GLY A 801 -28.06 6.07 11.46
C GLY A 801 -26.83 5.95 10.54
N ILE A 802 -26.88 6.52 9.34
CA ILE A 802 -25.72 6.64 8.43
C ILE A 802 -24.79 7.77 8.93
N PRO A 803 -23.46 7.57 8.99
CA PRO A 803 -22.54 8.63 9.41
C PRO A 803 -22.41 9.72 8.34
N ASN A 804 -22.03 10.94 8.76
CA ASN A 804 -21.79 12.06 7.85
C ASN A 804 -20.64 11.83 6.86
N VAL A 805 -19.68 10.97 7.20
CA VAL A 805 -18.62 10.54 6.30
C VAL A 805 -18.73 9.04 6.10
N VAL A 806 -18.89 8.64 4.86
CA VAL A 806 -18.90 7.25 4.41
C VAL A 806 -17.71 7.00 3.49
N TYR A 807 -17.28 5.75 3.34
CA TYR A 807 -16.17 5.39 2.47
C TYR A 807 -16.73 4.54 1.33
N VAL A 808 -16.65 5.09 0.12
CA VAL A 808 -17.36 4.60 -1.06
C VAL A 808 -16.34 4.06 -2.06
N ALA A 809 -16.58 2.85 -2.54
CA ALA A 809 -15.82 2.20 -3.61
C ALA A 809 -16.27 2.72 -4.97
N TYR A 810 -15.30 3.15 -5.79
CA TYR A 810 -15.51 3.65 -7.14
C TYR A 810 -14.86 2.72 -8.17
N SER A 811 -15.68 2.02 -8.97
CA SER A 811 -15.27 1.38 -10.21
C SER A 811 -16.26 1.70 -11.33
N GLN A 812 -15.94 1.28 -12.56
CA GLN A 812 -16.87 1.45 -13.68
C GLN A 812 -18.01 0.42 -13.66
N ALA A 813 -17.80 -0.74 -13.03
CA ALA A 813 -18.80 -1.81 -12.97
C ALA A 813 -19.83 -1.59 -11.85
N ASP A 814 -19.49 -0.83 -10.81
CA ASP A 814 -20.29 -0.70 -9.58
C ASP A 814 -20.95 0.68 -9.39
N LYS A 815 -21.02 1.49 -10.47
CA LYS A 815 -21.36 2.91 -10.41
C LYS A 815 -22.86 3.25 -10.31
N ASP A 816 -23.78 2.38 -10.75
CA ASP A 816 -25.24 2.64 -10.82
C ASP A 816 -26.16 1.48 -10.40
#